data_AF-A0A7Y1A639-F1
#
_entry.id   AF-A0A7Y1A639-F1
#
_cell.length_a   1.000
_cell.length_b   1.000
_cell.length_c   1.000
_cell.angle_alpha   90.00
_cell.angle_beta   90.00
_cell.angle_gamma   90.00
#
_symmetry.space_group_name_H-M   'P 1'
#
loop_
_entity.id
_entity.type
_entity.pdbx_description
1 polymer ?
#
loop_
_entity_poly.entity_id
_entity_poly.type
_entity_poly.pdbx_seq_one_letter_code
_entity_poly.pdbx_strand_id
1 'polypeptide(L)'
;MPRSPRHGAPSHIAAHTLAQARRRAEQRPRDPQAWKDLGNQQLHSNPEQALASFERALQLLPDEPQALEWVAKAAQKLGQADRALELVRKALGIDPDFAVGHHRLATLYFEKGQFANALSHIDQALALAPHDCHMLSRKGLILNRLERHGEAIVVFDKLIEREPGDYSHWNNAANLYKDIGQLATADTYYQKAVTLAKRKDVLPYSNRLTSLHYDPERSREFIFEVCKEWQSRFGPKAVPPRPEVLDRAPDRCLRIGLVSDGLRQHPVGNMIVGVLEKLPRHQFQLFAYSTSQVCDHLTRRIQASVQQWLAIKHMDDVTLAQRVRDDRIDILIDLCGHNAGNRMGTMALQPAPLLVKWVGGLINTTGLDAIDYLLTDRIESPEGEDAFYTEKLIRLPDDYICYDPPPYTPDIKPLPALANGFVTFGCFNNPSKVNDVLLGRWAELLRAAPDSRLLLKGGAFGNDELRAHVHGIMAAHGIARERVLIEGPVGHKTLLETYNRIDIALDPWPYSGGLTTCEALLMGVPVVTFPGPTFAGRHSATHLVNAGLPELVAHSWAHYQQRVIELANDLDSLARIRSHLREVLMGSPVCDSQRFANHFGTAMRAIWQRYCAGQPAAALTLNPQGLARFEGEATAVVLQHPAAPARDEGFGFKFQGKVVTLDHGGTLIASAQFVALQKMAAFSTVAFDPASRIDNARQLAQLGELHYYPHAALGNGQPATLYACLDPAMSATLAPLAASAVLAKLAVPTLKLDAINGLPSVDWLLLDNLNDSLAVIEHGQRTLADTLLVQARVNFAPTHDQQADVGLISRCLARRGFSFYRLNNLQHISHPAEGQSLDQLRASHLVCADALFLPDATRMAVLSDNQRLKLAFLLHTVYAAFDVATQLLNTIDSDLAAQYLKHCRNPSAMPQPLELPRAPMQAPQVTFPAEVAAYVKKLYTQASVILEYGSGGSTLLAANMPDKTVISVENDARWAQDMQAWIANAVLPSRPMIYPVDVGETGKWARPKNARHWKKFHTYPLRVWDEPFFEQPDVILIDGRFRIACFVTAYLRATKPVIVLFDDYLDRRHYHVVERLLAPTAFVGRMARFDLQPLTHLPREQLTWLIASFNEVAYAEGEDLP
;
A
#
# COMPACT_ATOMS: atom_id res chain seq x y z
N MET A 1 -43.97 58.36 25.87
CA MET A 1 -43.73 57.46 27.02
C MET A 1 -45.00 56.64 27.22
N PRO A 2 -44.94 55.30 27.41
CA PRO A 2 -44.16 54.61 28.44
C PRO A 2 -43.09 53.63 27.91
N ARG A 3 -42.29 53.08 28.85
CA ARG A 3 -40.95 52.48 28.70
C ARG A 3 -40.95 51.06 28.11
N SER A 4 -39.99 50.79 27.22
CA SER A 4 -39.61 49.43 26.75
C SER A 4 -39.02 48.56 27.87
N PRO A 5 -39.31 47.24 27.91
CA PRO A 5 -38.55 46.28 28.71
C PRO A 5 -37.23 45.92 28.00
N ARG A 6 -36.14 45.95 28.76
CA ARG A 6 -34.80 45.52 28.32
C ARG A 6 -34.78 43.99 28.12
N HIS A 7 -34.45 43.54 26.91
CA HIS A 7 -34.02 42.16 26.70
C HIS A 7 -32.64 41.95 27.34
N GLY A 8 -32.54 40.95 28.21
CA GLY A 8 -31.34 40.63 28.97
C GLY A 8 -30.18 40.19 28.08
N ALA A 9 -29.00 40.75 28.36
CA ALA A 9 -27.73 40.25 27.85
C ALA A 9 -27.44 38.83 28.39
N PRO A 10 -26.76 37.96 27.63
CA PRO A 10 -26.30 36.68 28.16
C PRO A 10 -25.29 36.92 29.28
N SER A 11 -25.53 36.33 30.45
CA SER A 11 -24.65 36.40 31.60
C SER A 11 -23.26 35.85 31.26
N HIS A 12 -22.23 36.68 31.40
CA HIS A 12 -20.84 36.21 31.48
C HIS A 12 -20.69 35.26 32.67
N ILE A 13 -20.65 33.96 32.42
CA ILE A 13 -20.22 32.96 33.40
C ILE A 13 -18.70 33.11 33.54
N ALA A 14 -18.22 33.55 34.70
CA ALA A 14 -16.79 33.64 34.99
C ALA A 14 -16.14 32.27 34.79
N ALA A 15 -15.16 32.16 33.89
CA ALA A 15 -14.43 30.93 33.64
C ALA A 15 -13.62 30.55 34.88
N HIS A 16 -14.05 29.48 35.57
CA HIS A 16 -13.34 28.96 36.73
C HIS A 16 -11.99 28.36 36.31
N THR A 17 -10.92 28.64 37.07
CA THR A 17 -9.63 27.96 36.87
C THR A 17 -9.77 26.45 37.14
N LEU A 18 -8.90 25.60 36.60
CA LEU A 18 -8.94 24.15 36.83
C LEU A 18 -9.02 23.79 38.33
N ALA A 19 -8.31 24.53 39.17
CA ALA A 19 -8.32 24.37 40.63
C ALA A 19 -9.66 24.80 41.29
N GLN A 20 -10.36 25.78 40.71
CA GLN A 20 -11.70 26.18 41.17
C GLN A 20 -12.76 25.18 40.70
N ALA A 21 -12.68 24.71 39.46
CA ALA A 21 -13.58 23.69 38.91
C ALA A 21 -13.47 22.37 39.70
N ARG A 22 -12.24 21.95 40.05
CA ARG A 22 -12.01 20.76 40.87
C ARG A 22 -12.62 20.90 42.26
N ARG A 23 -12.33 21.99 42.98
CA ARG A 23 -12.93 22.25 44.30
C ARG A 23 -14.45 22.29 44.26
N ARG A 24 -15.04 22.84 43.20
CA ARG A 24 -16.50 22.89 43.04
C ARG A 24 -17.10 21.49 42.83
N ALA A 25 -16.47 20.64 42.01
CA ALA A 25 -16.90 19.24 41.83
C ALA A 25 -16.80 18.43 43.13
N GLU A 26 -15.73 18.65 43.93
CA GLU A 26 -15.54 18.02 45.24
C GLU A 26 -16.56 18.50 46.29
N GLN A 27 -16.85 19.80 46.33
CA GLN A 27 -17.84 20.39 47.25
C GLN A 27 -19.28 20.06 46.85
N ARG A 28 -19.54 19.78 45.57
CA ARG A 28 -20.86 19.47 45.02
C ARG A 28 -20.82 18.17 44.19
N PRO A 29 -20.57 17.02 44.81
CA PRO A 29 -20.34 15.76 44.08
C PRO A 29 -21.59 15.19 43.40
N ARG A 30 -22.78 15.74 43.70
CA ARG A 30 -24.07 15.42 43.07
C ARG A 30 -24.52 16.45 42.02
N ASP A 31 -23.72 17.47 41.75
CA ASP A 31 -24.00 18.49 40.73
C ASP A 31 -23.34 18.08 39.39
N PRO A 32 -24.12 17.60 38.39
CA PRO A 32 -23.55 17.17 37.10
C PRO A 32 -22.87 18.32 36.35
N GLN A 33 -23.33 19.56 36.54
CA GLN A 33 -22.74 20.73 35.90
C GLN A 33 -21.34 21.03 36.45
N ALA A 34 -21.10 20.78 37.75
CA ALA A 34 -19.77 20.91 38.34
C ALA A 34 -18.76 19.91 37.75
N TRP A 35 -19.19 18.67 37.50
CA TRP A 35 -18.37 17.63 36.88
C TRP A 35 -18.10 17.91 35.39
N LYS A 36 -19.10 18.39 34.65
CA LYS A 36 -18.92 18.87 33.27
C LYS A 36 -17.92 20.03 33.19
N ASP A 37 -18.04 21.02 34.07
CA ASP A 37 -17.16 22.18 34.06
C ASP A 37 -15.71 21.77 34.35
N LEU A 38 -15.50 20.83 35.28
CA LEU A 38 -14.21 20.20 35.52
C LEU A 38 -13.69 19.43 34.29
N GLY A 39 -14.53 18.60 33.67
CA GLY A 39 -14.17 17.85 32.47
C GLY A 39 -13.76 18.76 31.31
N ASN A 40 -14.46 19.87 31.09
CA ASN A 40 -14.10 20.85 30.06
C ASN A 40 -12.74 21.51 30.31
N GLN A 41 -12.40 21.81 31.57
CA GLN A 41 -11.09 22.35 31.93
C GLN A 41 -9.94 21.34 31.77
N GLN A 42 -10.24 20.04 31.94
CA GLN A 42 -9.25 18.95 31.80
C GLN A 42 -9.06 18.51 30.35
N LEU A 43 -10.06 18.69 29.48
CA LEU A 43 -10.15 18.03 28.17
C LEU A 43 -8.93 18.26 27.26
N HIS A 44 -8.27 19.41 27.37
CA HIS A 44 -7.11 19.75 26.55
C HIS A 44 -5.78 19.32 27.18
N SER A 45 -5.67 19.31 28.51
CA SER A 45 -4.42 19.04 29.24
C SER A 45 -4.29 17.59 29.71
N ASN A 46 -5.41 16.97 30.09
CA ASN A 46 -5.49 15.59 30.52
C ASN A 46 -6.85 14.98 30.12
N PRO A 47 -6.98 14.48 28.88
CA PRO A 47 -8.24 13.94 28.36
C PRO A 47 -8.73 12.68 29.09
N GLU A 48 -7.86 11.94 29.77
CA GLU A 48 -8.22 10.79 30.60
C GLU A 48 -8.98 11.23 31.87
N GLN A 49 -8.48 12.26 32.55
CA GLN A 49 -9.19 12.86 33.69
C GLN A 49 -10.49 13.54 33.24
N ALA A 50 -10.49 14.18 32.06
CA ALA A 50 -11.70 14.77 31.50
C ALA A 50 -12.78 13.71 31.25
N LEU A 51 -12.39 12.57 30.70
CA LEU A 51 -13.28 11.43 30.49
C LEU A 51 -13.90 10.98 31.83
N ALA A 52 -13.09 10.79 32.88
CA ALA A 52 -13.59 10.40 34.20
C ALA A 52 -14.58 11.43 34.79
N SER A 53 -14.29 12.73 34.62
CA SER A 53 -15.19 13.80 35.06
C SER A 53 -16.50 13.81 34.27
N PHE A 54 -16.47 13.60 32.96
CA PHE A 54 -17.69 13.51 32.15
C PHE A 54 -18.48 12.23 32.41
N GLU A 55 -17.82 11.09 32.65
CA GLU A 55 -18.47 9.85 33.06
C GLU A 55 -19.18 10.02 34.40
N ARG A 56 -18.60 10.80 35.32
CA ARG A 56 -19.28 11.15 36.58
C ARG A 56 -20.51 12.04 36.36
N ALA A 57 -20.44 12.98 35.42
CA ALA A 57 -21.62 13.77 35.02
C ALA A 57 -22.70 12.89 34.37
N LEU A 58 -22.31 11.94 33.51
CA LEU A 58 -23.20 10.98 32.87
C LEU A 58 -23.85 10.02 33.88
N GLN A 59 -23.14 9.57 34.92
CA GLN A 59 -23.76 8.76 35.99
C GLN A 59 -24.89 9.49 36.72
N LEU A 60 -24.80 10.82 36.81
CA LEU A 60 -25.84 11.66 37.41
C LEU A 60 -26.98 11.98 36.41
N LEU A 61 -26.73 11.81 35.11
CA LEU A 61 -27.64 12.12 34.00
C LEU A 61 -27.58 11.00 32.91
N PRO A 62 -27.96 9.74 33.21
CA PRO A 62 -27.63 8.57 32.39
C PRO A 62 -28.26 8.54 30.98
N ASP A 63 -29.34 9.30 30.77
CA ASP A 63 -30.09 9.38 29.52
C ASP A 63 -30.21 10.83 28.99
N GLU A 64 -29.30 11.71 29.41
CA GLU A 64 -29.22 13.07 28.87
C GLU A 64 -28.33 13.07 27.60
N PRO A 65 -28.85 13.43 26.41
CA PRO A 65 -28.08 13.46 25.16
C PRO A 65 -26.79 14.29 25.27
N GLN A 66 -26.88 15.39 26.00
CA GLN A 66 -25.77 16.30 26.22
C GLN A 66 -24.65 15.68 27.08
N ALA A 67 -24.98 14.82 28.06
CA ALA A 67 -23.99 14.14 28.90
C ALA A 67 -23.27 13.02 28.13
N LEU A 68 -23.99 12.29 27.28
CA LEU A 68 -23.42 11.29 26.36
C LEU A 68 -22.44 11.92 25.38
N GLU A 69 -22.77 13.10 24.85
CA GLU A 69 -21.90 13.85 23.95
C GLU A 69 -20.59 14.28 24.61
N TRP A 70 -20.62 14.72 25.88
CA TRP A 70 -19.39 15.11 26.60
C TRP A 70 -18.42 13.94 26.77
N VAL A 71 -18.94 12.76 27.12
CA VAL A 71 -18.14 11.53 27.20
C VAL A 71 -17.61 11.16 25.81
N ALA A 72 -18.44 11.25 24.76
CA ALA A 72 -18.03 10.99 23.39
C ALA A 72 -16.91 11.92 22.92
N LYS A 73 -16.98 13.21 23.28
CA LYS A 73 -15.95 14.22 22.99
C LYS A 73 -14.61 13.87 23.64
N ALA A 74 -14.60 13.40 24.88
CA ALA A 74 -13.38 12.95 25.54
C ALA A 74 -12.86 11.63 24.96
N ALA A 75 -13.76 10.66 24.70
CA ALA A 75 -13.42 9.40 24.05
C ALA A 75 -12.77 9.63 22.66
N GLN A 76 -13.31 10.56 21.86
CA GLN A 76 -12.72 10.96 20.58
C GLN A 76 -11.28 11.46 20.75
N LYS A 77 -11.03 12.36 21.72
CA LYS A 77 -9.68 12.87 22.00
C LYS A 77 -8.69 11.79 22.43
N LEU A 78 -9.17 10.73 23.08
CA LEU A 78 -8.37 9.57 23.49
C LEU A 78 -8.18 8.54 22.36
N GLY A 79 -8.63 8.83 21.13
CA GLY A 79 -8.56 7.89 20.00
C GLY A 79 -9.58 6.75 20.09
N GLN A 80 -10.52 6.80 21.04
CA GLN A 80 -11.60 5.82 21.21
C GLN A 80 -12.78 6.16 20.28
N ALA A 81 -12.51 6.27 18.98
CA ALA A 81 -13.47 6.78 17.99
C ALA A 81 -14.75 5.92 17.87
N ASP A 82 -14.66 4.61 18.09
CA ASP A 82 -15.82 3.72 18.03
C ASP A 82 -16.76 3.91 19.23
N ARG A 83 -16.19 4.06 20.43
CA ARG A 83 -16.93 4.42 21.65
C ARG A 83 -17.60 5.79 21.49
N ALA A 84 -16.89 6.76 20.92
CA ALA A 84 -17.45 8.08 20.64
C ALA A 84 -18.65 8.00 19.67
N LEU A 85 -18.55 7.20 18.61
CA LEU A 85 -19.67 7.00 17.66
C LEU A 85 -20.88 6.36 18.32
N GLU A 86 -20.68 5.33 19.15
CA GLU A 86 -21.74 4.65 19.87
C GLU A 86 -22.49 5.60 20.82
N LEU A 87 -21.75 6.35 21.64
CA LEU A 87 -22.33 7.30 22.60
C LEU A 87 -23.14 8.39 21.90
N VAL A 88 -22.68 8.89 20.76
CA VAL A 88 -23.38 9.94 20.00
C VAL A 88 -24.60 9.39 19.28
N ARG A 89 -24.53 8.16 18.76
CA ARG A 89 -25.71 7.46 18.22
C ARG A 89 -26.75 7.22 19.29
N LYS A 90 -26.34 6.87 20.51
CA LYS A 90 -27.26 6.77 21.67
C LYS A 90 -27.90 8.12 21.96
N ALA A 91 -27.13 9.21 21.96
CA ALA A 91 -27.66 10.56 22.17
C ALA A 91 -28.72 10.93 21.11
N LEU A 92 -28.47 10.64 19.83
CA LEU A 92 -29.43 10.87 18.74
C LEU A 92 -30.60 9.88 18.71
N GLY A 93 -30.45 8.70 19.32
CA GLY A 93 -31.55 7.77 19.54
C GLY A 93 -32.52 8.25 20.62
N ILE A 94 -32.04 9.05 21.58
CA ILE A 94 -32.86 9.70 22.61
C ILE A 94 -33.50 10.97 22.05
N ASP A 95 -32.71 11.81 21.37
CA ASP A 95 -33.17 13.06 20.75
C ASP A 95 -32.64 13.16 19.30
N PRO A 96 -33.45 12.81 18.29
CA PRO A 96 -33.06 12.91 16.88
C PRO A 96 -32.76 14.33 16.41
N ASP A 97 -33.31 15.36 17.06
CA ASP A 97 -33.10 16.78 16.70
C ASP A 97 -31.93 17.40 17.48
N PHE A 98 -31.13 16.58 18.16
CA PHE A 98 -29.97 17.03 18.92
C PHE A 98 -28.81 17.45 17.99
N ALA A 99 -28.81 18.74 17.61
CA ALA A 99 -27.86 19.32 16.66
C ALA A 99 -26.37 19.07 17.01
N VAL A 100 -26.01 19.10 18.30
CA VAL A 100 -24.62 18.82 18.75
C VAL A 100 -24.24 17.35 18.50
N GLY A 101 -25.21 16.42 18.56
CA GLY A 101 -25.01 15.02 18.19
C GLY A 101 -24.69 14.87 16.70
N HIS A 102 -25.46 15.54 15.84
CA HIS A 102 -25.19 15.56 14.39
C HIS A 102 -23.82 16.18 14.07
N HIS A 103 -23.46 17.28 14.74
CA HIS A 103 -22.14 17.91 14.65
C HIS A 103 -20.99 16.95 15.00
N ARG A 104 -21.16 16.18 16.08
CA ARG A 104 -20.16 15.21 16.53
C ARG A 104 -20.06 14.02 15.57
N LEU A 105 -21.18 13.47 15.08
CA LEU A 105 -21.14 12.41 14.05
C LEU A 105 -20.51 12.89 12.75
N ALA A 106 -20.85 14.09 12.27
CA ALA A 106 -20.22 14.70 11.11
C ALA A 106 -18.69 14.76 11.27
N THR A 107 -18.21 15.18 12.44
CA THR A 107 -16.77 15.25 12.74
C THR A 107 -16.12 13.87 12.75
N LEU A 108 -16.74 12.89 13.41
CA LEU A 108 -16.22 11.52 13.52
C LEU A 108 -16.17 10.81 12.15
N TYR A 109 -17.21 10.98 11.31
CA TYR A 109 -17.22 10.43 9.96
C TYR A 109 -16.21 11.12 9.04
N PHE A 110 -16.05 12.43 9.17
CA PHE A 110 -15.01 13.18 8.45
C PHE A 110 -13.61 12.66 8.79
N GLU A 111 -13.31 12.45 10.07
CA GLU A 111 -12.02 11.90 10.53
C GLU A 111 -11.77 10.47 10.04
N LYS A 112 -12.84 9.67 9.85
CA LYS A 112 -12.78 8.33 9.25
C LYS A 112 -12.73 8.33 7.72
N GLY A 113 -12.78 9.49 7.06
CA GLY A 113 -12.83 9.60 5.59
C GLY A 113 -14.18 9.20 4.97
N GLN A 114 -15.22 9.01 5.77
CA GLN A 114 -16.57 8.67 5.31
C GLN A 114 -17.34 9.95 4.95
N PHE A 115 -16.91 10.61 3.88
CA PHE A 115 -17.37 11.94 3.49
C PHE A 115 -18.88 12.02 3.20
N ALA A 116 -19.47 10.98 2.60
CA ALA A 116 -20.92 10.94 2.33
C ALA A 116 -21.75 10.91 3.63
N ASN A 117 -21.36 10.08 4.60
CA ASN A 117 -22.01 10.02 5.91
C ASN A 117 -21.85 11.33 6.67
N ALA A 118 -20.64 11.92 6.62
CA ALA A 118 -20.38 13.21 7.23
C ALA A 118 -21.26 14.31 6.62
N LEU A 119 -21.41 14.34 5.29
CA LEU A 119 -22.27 15.30 4.59
C LEU A 119 -23.74 15.16 5.00
N SER A 120 -24.24 13.92 5.10
CA SER A 120 -25.62 13.66 5.55
C SER A 120 -25.89 14.22 6.95
N HIS A 121 -24.98 13.99 7.92
CA HIS A 121 -25.16 14.55 9.27
C HIS A 121 -24.96 16.06 9.32
N ILE A 122 -24.12 16.63 8.45
CA ILE A 122 -24.00 18.09 8.30
C ILE A 122 -25.29 18.68 7.76
N ASP A 123 -25.93 18.05 6.78
CA ASP A 123 -27.19 18.54 6.23
C ASP A 123 -28.32 18.49 7.27
N GLN A 124 -28.36 17.46 8.13
CA GLN A 124 -29.27 17.42 9.29
C GLN A 124 -28.95 18.53 10.31
N ALA A 125 -27.68 18.73 10.65
CA ALA A 125 -27.27 19.82 11.54
C ALA A 125 -27.66 21.20 10.98
N LEU A 126 -27.53 21.39 9.66
CA LEU A 126 -27.91 22.62 8.98
C LEU A 126 -29.42 22.76 8.77
N ALA A 127 -30.20 21.67 8.75
CA ALA A 127 -31.65 21.75 8.78
C ALA A 127 -32.15 22.32 10.12
N LEU A 128 -31.51 21.91 11.21
CA LEU A 128 -31.81 22.39 12.57
C LEU A 128 -31.25 23.79 12.84
N ALA A 129 -30.05 24.08 12.32
CA ALA A 129 -29.37 25.36 12.44
C ALA A 129 -28.81 25.83 11.08
N PRO A 130 -29.64 26.45 10.21
CA PRO A 130 -29.27 26.84 8.83
C PRO A 130 -28.12 27.84 8.72
N HIS A 131 -27.67 28.39 9.85
CA HIS A 131 -26.71 29.47 9.95
C HIS A 131 -25.47 29.07 10.75
N ASP A 132 -25.29 27.77 11.05
CA ASP A 132 -24.08 27.26 11.68
C ASP A 132 -22.90 27.34 10.71
N CYS A 133 -22.10 28.41 10.84
CA CYS A 133 -20.91 28.65 10.03
C CYS A 133 -19.87 27.51 10.13
N HIS A 134 -19.78 26.84 11.28
CA HIS A 134 -18.84 25.75 11.45
C HIS A 134 -19.27 24.51 10.66
N MET A 135 -20.57 24.18 10.64
CA MET A 135 -21.10 23.11 9.79
C MET A 135 -21.04 23.45 8.29
N LEU A 136 -21.32 24.70 7.92
CA LEU A 136 -21.11 25.17 6.55
C LEU A 136 -19.64 25.05 6.12
N SER A 137 -18.69 25.45 6.97
CA SER A 137 -17.25 25.34 6.65
C SER A 137 -16.84 23.88 6.45
N ARG A 138 -17.31 22.95 7.31
CA ARG A 138 -17.09 21.51 7.11
C ARG A 138 -17.75 20.99 5.83
N LYS A 139 -18.95 21.46 5.50
CA LYS A 139 -19.64 21.13 4.23
C LYS A 139 -18.76 21.50 3.05
N GLY A 140 -18.26 22.74 3.01
CA GLY A 140 -17.37 23.21 1.95
C GLY A 140 -16.09 22.38 1.83
N LEU A 141 -15.45 22.04 2.95
CA LEU A 141 -14.27 21.17 2.95
C LEU A 141 -14.55 19.75 2.45
N ILE A 142 -15.70 19.17 2.79
CA ILE A 142 -16.11 17.85 2.31
C ILE A 142 -16.44 17.88 0.82
N LEU A 143 -17.17 18.90 0.37
CA LEU A 143 -17.48 19.08 -1.05
C LEU A 143 -16.20 19.21 -1.87
N ASN A 144 -15.19 19.93 -1.37
CA ASN A 144 -13.86 19.96 -1.96
C ASN A 144 -13.25 18.55 -2.08
N ARG A 145 -13.25 17.76 -1.00
CA ARG A 145 -12.73 16.37 -1.01
C ARG A 145 -13.47 15.43 -1.96
N LEU A 146 -14.70 15.76 -2.32
CA LEU A 146 -15.52 15.03 -3.28
C LEU A 146 -15.44 15.64 -4.70
N GLU A 147 -14.53 16.59 -4.93
CA GLU A 147 -14.32 17.28 -6.21
C GLU A 147 -15.55 18.08 -6.69
N ARG A 148 -16.50 18.37 -5.79
CA ARG A 148 -17.73 19.18 -6.02
C ARG A 148 -17.45 20.67 -5.79
N HIS A 149 -16.49 21.21 -6.55
CA HIS A 149 -15.94 22.54 -6.29
C HIS A 149 -16.95 23.67 -6.45
N GLY A 150 -17.82 23.64 -7.48
CA GLY A 150 -18.83 24.69 -7.69
C GLY A 150 -19.76 24.85 -6.48
N GLU A 151 -20.26 23.73 -5.94
CA GLU A 151 -21.07 23.75 -4.71
C GLU A 151 -20.26 24.21 -3.48
N ALA A 152 -18.98 23.83 -3.39
CA ALA A 152 -18.10 24.26 -2.32
C ALA A 152 -17.86 25.79 -2.36
N ILE A 153 -17.66 26.36 -3.55
CA ILE A 153 -17.49 27.81 -3.76
C ILE A 153 -18.73 28.55 -3.27
N VAL A 154 -19.94 28.13 -3.67
CA VAL A 154 -21.20 28.72 -3.19
C VAL A 154 -21.31 28.68 -1.66
N VAL A 155 -20.84 27.61 -1.02
CA VAL A 155 -20.82 27.51 0.44
C VAL A 155 -19.82 28.49 1.06
N PHE A 156 -18.61 28.60 0.51
CA PHE A 156 -17.60 29.53 1.03
C PHE A 156 -17.94 31.00 0.75
N ASP A 157 -18.59 31.33 -0.36
CA ASP A 157 -19.06 32.69 -0.63
C ASP A 157 -20.10 33.14 0.41
N LYS A 158 -21.06 32.25 0.75
CA LYS A 158 -22.02 32.50 1.84
C LYS A 158 -21.34 32.67 3.21
N LEU A 159 -20.27 31.92 3.46
CA LEU A 159 -19.48 32.06 4.69
C LEU A 159 -18.72 33.38 4.72
N ILE A 160 -18.17 33.81 3.59
CA ILE A 160 -17.47 35.09 3.44
C ILE A 160 -18.43 36.27 3.65
N GLU A 161 -19.65 36.20 3.12
CA GLU A 161 -20.68 37.23 3.34
C GLU A 161 -21.03 37.39 4.83
N ARG A 162 -21.06 36.29 5.58
CA ARG A 162 -21.44 36.26 7.00
C ARG A 162 -20.29 36.60 7.94
N GLU A 163 -19.13 36.03 7.66
CA GLU A 163 -17.92 36.15 8.48
C GLU A 163 -16.77 36.71 7.62
N PRO A 164 -16.88 37.94 7.10
CA PRO A 164 -15.90 38.49 6.15
C PRO A 164 -14.51 38.67 6.75
N GLY A 165 -14.38 38.63 8.08
CA GLY A 165 -13.12 38.70 8.82
C GLY A 165 -12.44 37.35 9.06
N ASP A 166 -13.08 36.21 8.81
CA ASP A 166 -12.47 34.89 8.97
C ASP A 166 -11.65 34.53 7.72
N TYR A 167 -10.33 34.57 7.85
CA TYR A 167 -9.40 34.31 6.75
C TYR A 167 -9.50 32.88 6.20
N SER A 168 -9.99 31.92 6.99
CA SER A 168 -10.01 30.51 6.60
C SER A 168 -11.01 30.27 5.45
N HIS A 169 -12.14 30.98 5.44
CA HIS A 169 -13.14 30.91 4.35
C HIS A 169 -12.55 31.42 3.04
N TRP A 170 -11.87 32.58 3.08
CA TRP A 170 -11.17 33.14 1.92
C TRP A 170 -10.07 32.22 1.38
N ASN A 171 -9.27 31.62 2.27
CA ASN A 171 -8.22 30.67 1.88
C ASN A 171 -8.80 29.40 1.24
N ASN A 172 -9.91 28.87 1.76
CA ASN A 172 -10.53 27.68 1.21
C ASN A 172 -11.19 27.96 -0.15
N ALA A 173 -11.85 29.11 -0.31
CA ALA A 173 -12.34 29.57 -1.60
C ALA A 173 -11.18 29.75 -2.61
N ALA A 174 -10.07 30.36 -2.20
CA ALA A 174 -8.88 30.51 -3.05
C ALA A 174 -8.31 29.15 -3.52
N ASN A 175 -8.29 28.15 -2.63
CA ASN A 175 -7.90 26.78 -3.01
C ASN A 175 -8.81 26.21 -4.09
N LEU A 176 -10.13 26.36 -3.94
CA LEU A 176 -11.11 25.89 -4.92
C LEU A 176 -10.93 26.60 -6.27
N TYR A 177 -10.78 27.93 -6.29
CA TYR A 177 -10.51 28.69 -7.51
C TYR A 177 -9.22 28.24 -8.20
N LYS A 178 -8.16 27.93 -7.44
CA LYS A 178 -6.91 27.35 -7.97
C LYS A 178 -7.13 25.94 -8.52
N ASP A 179 -7.91 25.09 -7.84
CA ASP A 179 -8.20 23.71 -8.29
C ASP A 179 -9.02 23.68 -9.59
N ILE A 180 -9.84 24.70 -9.86
CA ILE A 180 -10.59 24.88 -11.12
C ILE A 180 -9.88 25.78 -12.15
N GLY A 181 -8.61 26.14 -11.95
CA GLY A 181 -7.80 26.89 -12.93
C GLY A 181 -8.02 28.41 -12.97
N GLN A 182 -8.87 28.98 -12.10
CA GLN A 182 -9.07 30.43 -11.99
C GLN A 182 -7.98 31.10 -11.13
N LEU A 183 -6.74 31.11 -11.64
CA LEU A 183 -5.54 31.47 -10.88
C LEU A 183 -5.53 32.95 -10.42
N ALA A 184 -6.00 33.89 -11.26
CA ALA A 184 -6.06 35.31 -10.89
C ALA A 184 -7.06 35.57 -9.75
N THR A 185 -8.23 34.93 -9.80
CA THR A 185 -9.23 34.96 -8.73
C THR A 185 -8.66 34.33 -7.45
N ALA A 186 -7.99 33.19 -7.57
CA ALA A 186 -7.33 32.54 -6.45
C ALA A 186 -6.32 33.45 -5.76
N ASP A 187 -5.42 34.11 -6.50
CA ASP A 187 -4.44 35.05 -5.93
C ASP A 187 -5.12 36.22 -5.20
N THR A 188 -6.20 36.78 -5.75
CA THR A 188 -6.98 37.84 -5.10
C THR A 188 -7.54 37.39 -3.74
N TYR A 189 -8.14 36.20 -3.70
CA TYR A 189 -8.71 35.65 -2.46
C TYR A 189 -7.61 35.26 -1.46
N TYR A 190 -6.49 34.72 -1.93
CA TYR A 190 -5.33 34.46 -1.08
C TYR A 190 -4.76 35.74 -0.46
N GLN A 191 -4.62 36.83 -1.22
CA GLN A 191 -4.14 38.10 -0.67
C GLN A 191 -5.07 38.63 0.43
N LYS A 192 -6.38 38.49 0.24
CA LYS A 192 -7.37 38.83 1.27
C LYS A 192 -7.20 37.95 2.52
N ALA A 193 -7.08 36.64 2.34
CA ALA A 193 -6.84 35.69 3.42
C ALA A 193 -5.54 36.01 4.20
N VAL A 194 -4.43 36.27 3.49
CA VAL A 194 -3.15 36.68 4.09
C VAL A 194 -3.30 37.95 4.92
N THR A 195 -4.01 38.95 4.40
CA THR A 195 -4.23 40.23 5.09
C THR A 195 -5.01 40.05 6.39
N LEU A 196 -6.04 39.19 6.37
CA LEU A 196 -6.88 38.89 7.53
C LEU A 196 -6.16 38.00 8.56
N ALA A 197 -5.42 36.99 8.09
CA ALA A 197 -4.63 36.10 8.94
C ALA A 197 -3.49 36.84 9.66
N LYS A 198 -2.95 37.90 9.04
CA LYS A 198 -1.79 38.66 9.53
C LYS A 198 -0.63 37.69 9.80
N ARG A 199 -0.08 37.72 11.02
CA ARG A 199 0.99 36.80 11.48
C ARG A 199 0.48 35.59 12.25
N LYS A 200 -0.85 35.42 12.39
CA LYS A 200 -1.44 34.36 13.23
C LYS A 200 -1.38 32.98 12.58
N ASP A 201 -1.48 32.93 11.26
CA ASP A 201 -1.42 31.70 10.48
C ASP A 201 -0.66 31.94 9.17
N VAL A 202 0.25 31.04 8.86
CA VAL A 202 1.12 31.04 7.68
C VAL A 202 0.50 30.31 6.50
N LEU A 203 -0.55 29.51 6.75
CA LEU A 203 -1.15 28.64 5.75
C LEU A 203 -1.65 29.38 4.50
N PRO A 204 -2.39 30.52 4.60
CA PRO A 204 -2.85 31.22 3.40
C PRO A 204 -1.71 31.74 2.53
N TYR A 205 -0.62 32.16 3.17
CA TYR A 205 0.55 32.65 2.47
C TYR A 205 1.29 31.53 1.72
N SER A 206 1.42 30.38 2.38
CA SER A 206 2.07 29.20 1.82
C SER A 206 1.30 28.60 0.64
N ASN A 207 -0.04 28.59 0.74
CA ASN A 207 -0.92 28.19 -0.37
C ASN A 207 -0.82 29.17 -1.55
N ARG A 208 -0.78 30.48 -1.28
CA ARG A 208 -0.56 31.52 -2.30
C ARG A 208 0.76 31.30 -3.03
N LEU A 209 1.86 31.15 -2.29
CA LEU A 209 3.21 30.93 -2.84
C LEU A 209 3.19 29.74 -3.80
N THR A 210 2.60 28.62 -3.38
CA THR A 210 2.45 27.43 -4.24
C THR A 210 1.62 27.72 -5.49
N SER A 211 0.49 28.42 -5.32
CA SER A 211 -0.43 28.77 -6.42
C SER A 211 0.23 29.62 -7.51
N LEU A 212 1.16 30.51 -7.16
CA LEU A 212 1.84 31.39 -8.12
C LEU A 212 2.69 30.61 -9.14
N HIS A 213 3.11 29.38 -8.81
CA HIS A 213 3.91 28.55 -9.71
C HIS A 213 3.08 27.89 -10.81
N TYR A 214 1.74 27.90 -10.70
CA TYR A 214 0.84 27.42 -11.76
C TYR A 214 0.51 28.52 -12.78
N ASP A 215 0.73 29.78 -12.41
CA ASP A 215 0.28 30.95 -13.17
C ASP A 215 1.34 31.38 -14.20
N PRO A 216 1.06 31.24 -15.51
CA PRO A 216 2.02 31.59 -16.56
C PRO A 216 2.35 33.07 -16.64
N GLU A 217 1.56 33.95 -16.01
CA GLU A 217 1.80 35.40 -16.01
C GLU A 217 2.79 35.85 -14.92
N ARG A 218 3.18 34.96 -14.00
CA ARG A 218 4.07 35.29 -12.88
C ARG A 218 5.52 35.05 -13.26
N SER A 219 6.31 36.13 -13.22
CA SER A 219 7.76 36.02 -13.45
C SER A 219 8.47 35.34 -12.28
N ARG A 220 9.62 34.72 -12.56
CA ARG A 220 10.51 34.15 -11.55
C ARG A 220 10.89 35.19 -10.50
N GLU A 221 11.20 36.41 -10.92
CA GLU A 221 11.62 37.51 -10.05
C GLU A 221 10.51 37.89 -9.07
N PHE A 222 9.25 37.95 -9.54
CA PHE A 222 8.10 38.23 -8.67
C PHE A 222 7.90 37.10 -7.65
N ILE A 223 7.96 35.84 -8.09
CA ILE A 223 7.82 34.68 -7.21
C ILE A 223 8.92 34.66 -6.14
N PHE A 224 10.16 34.96 -6.53
CA PHE A 224 11.30 35.00 -5.60
C PHE A 224 11.11 36.07 -4.50
N GLU A 225 10.65 37.26 -4.86
CA GLU A 225 10.38 38.30 -3.86
C GLU A 225 9.22 37.90 -2.92
N VAL A 226 8.19 37.23 -3.44
CA VAL A 226 7.14 36.65 -2.60
C VAL A 226 7.71 35.54 -1.68
N CYS A 227 8.62 34.69 -2.13
CA CYS A 227 9.25 33.70 -1.23
C CYS A 227 10.01 34.41 -0.09
N LYS A 228 10.86 35.40 -0.40
CA LYS A 228 11.68 36.12 0.59
C LYS A 228 10.87 36.91 1.60
N GLU A 229 9.71 37.43 1.21
CA GLU A 229 8.82 38.13 2.13
C GLU A 229 8.35 37.25 3.30
N TRP A 230 8.41 35.91 3.17
CA TRP A 230 8.04 34.99 4.24
C TRP A 230 8.82 35.30 5.53
N GLN A 231 10.13 35.48 5.44
CA GLN A 231 11.00 35.70 6.60
C GLN A 231 10.60 36.96 7.38
N SER A 232 10.40 38.09 6.68
CA SER A 232 10.00 39.34 7.34
C SER A 232 8.59 39.26 7.93
N ARG A 233 7.69 38.52 7.28
CA ARG A 233 6.28 38.37 7.69
C ARG A 233 6.06 37.38 8.82
N PHE A 234 6.81 36.29 8.89
CA PHE A 234 6.52 35.18 9.81
C PHE A 234 7.71 34.78 10.70
N GLY A 235 8.95 35.10 10.29
CA GLY A 235 10.14 34.80 11.06
C GLY A 235 10.12 35.35 12.49
N PRO A 236 10.81 34.70 13.45
CA PRO A 236 10.79 35.11 14.85
C PRO A 236 11.38 36.52 15.01
N LYS A 237 10.83 37.31 15.94
CA LYS A 237 11.35 38.67 16.23
C LYS A 237 12.81 38.67 16.67
N ALA A 238 13.20 37.64 17.42
CA ALA A 238 14.56 37.37 17.84
C ALA A 238 14.87 35.91 17.50
N VAL A 239 15.87 35.70 16.65
CA VAL A 239 16.32 34.36 16.27
C VAL A 239 17.11 33.80 17.45
N PRO A 240 16.72 32.64 18.03
CA PRO A 240 17.50 32.00 19.08
C PRO A 240 18.85 31.52 18.52
N PRO A 241 19.92 31.46 19.32
CA PRO A 241 21.19 30.94 18.85
C PRO A 241 21.03 29.47 18.42
N ARG A 242 21.75 29.10 17.35
CA ARG A 242 21.89 27.69 16.95
C ARG A 242 22.45 26.88 18.12
N PRO A 243 22.04 25.61 18.26
CA PRO A 243 22.56 24.76 19.33
C PRO A 243 24.08 24.61 19.21
N GLU A 244 24.77 24.66 20.35
CA GLU A 244 26.20 24.44 20.41
C GLU A 244 26.50 22.95 20.27
N VAL A 245 27.32 22.60 19.28
CA VAL A 245 27.79 21.23 19.06
C VAL A 245 28.97 20.97 20.00
N LEU A 246 28.75 20.08 20.98
CA LEU A 246 29.76 19.67 21.97
C LEU A 246 30.95 18.94 21.34
N ASP A 247 30.70 18.12 20.32
CA ASP A 247 31.72 17.37 19.58
C ASP A 247 31.70 17.74 18.09
N ARG A 248 32.71 18.49 17.66
CA ARG A 248 32.89 18.93 16.27
C ARG A 248 33.83 18.01 15.48
N ALA A 249 34.00 16.76 15.89
CA ALA A 249 34.76 15.80 15.11
C ALA A 249 34.18 15.67 13.67
N PRO A 250 35.00 15.86 12.63
CA PRO A 250 34.55 15.82 11.24
C PRO A 250 34.08 14.42 10.81
N ASP A 251 34.62 13.38 11.46
CA ASP A 251 34.43 11.97 11.16
C ASP A 251 33.42 11.27 12.07
N ARG A 252 32.72 11.96 12.97
CA ARG A 252 31.74 11.27 13.84
C ARG A 252 30.48 10.81 13.10
N CYS A 253 29.74 9.88 13.71
CA CYS A 253 28.40 9.51 13.24
C CYS A 253 27.44 10.71 13.34
N LEU A 254 26.73 11.03 12.25
CA LEU A 254 25.84 12.19 12.16
C LEU A 254 24.40 11.81 12.46
N ARG A 255 23.72 12.66 13.24
CA ARG A 255 22.27 12.56 13.50
C ARG A 255 21.52 13.41 12.49
N ILE A 256 20.77 12.77 11.60
CA ILE A 256 19.97 13.44 10.58
C ILE A 256 18.49 13.34 10.95
N GLY A 257 17.83 14.49 11.14
CA GLY A 257 16.40 14.58 11.36
C GLY A 257 15.64 14.82 10.06
N LEU A 258 14.53 14.14 9.84
CA LEU A 258 13.67 14.26 8.65
C LEU A 258 12.28 14.74 9.08
N VAL A 259 11.85 15.91 8.63
CA VAL A 259 10.50 16.46 8.92
C VAL A 259 9.62 16.32 7.69
N SER A 260 8.54 15.54 7.77
CA SER A 260 7.63 15.38 6.61
C SER A 260 6.21 14.91 6.97
N ASP A 261 5.24 15.32 6.16
CA ASP A 261 3.90 14.69 6.10
C ASP A 261 3.85 13.49 5.13
N GLY A 262 4.92 13.32 4.34
CA GLY A 262 5.00 12.44 3.18
C GLY A 262 5.76 11.13 3.43
N LEU A 263 6.08 10.77 4.67
CA LEU A 263 6.72 9.49 5.04
C LEU A 263 5.73 8.31 4.98
N ARG A 264 5.07 8.14 3.83
CA ARG A 264 3.95 7.22 3.56
C ARG A 264 3.82 7.02 2.06
N GLN A 265 2.78 6.32 1.59
CA GLN A 265 2.36 6.27 0.19
C GLN A 265 2.03 7.69 -0.30
N HIS A 266 3.07 8.32 -0.82
CA HIS A 266 3.12 9.73 -1.17
C HIS A 266 4.37 9.93 -2.06
N PRO A 267 4.40 10.91 -2.97
CA PRO A 267 5.58 11.17 -3.80
C PRO A 267 6.88 11.24 -3.01
N VAL A 268 6.89 11.93 -1.86
CA VAL A 268 8.08 12.00 -0.98
C VAL A 268 8.55 10.62 -0.53
N GLY A 269 7.66 9.77 -0.02
CA GLY A 269 8.01 8.42 0.42
C GLY A 269 8.59 7.58 -0.71
N ASN A 270 7.97 7.61 -1.90
CA ASN A 270 8.47 6.93 -3.10
C ASN A 270 9.84 7.47 -3.56
N MET A 271 10.19 8.71 -3.24
CA MET A 271 11.40 9.37 -3.75
C MET A 271 12.61 9.31 -2.80
N ILE A 272 12.42 8.81 -1.58
CA ILE A 272 13.48 8.77 -0.56
C ILE A 272 13.68 7.40 0.07
N VAL A 273 12.67 6.52 0.07
CA VAL A 273 12.71 5.27 0.86
C VAL A 273 13.94 4.42 0.54
N GLY A 274 14.25 4.23 -0.75
CA GLY A 274 15.42 3.47 -1.18
C GLY A 274 16.73 4.10 -0.74
N VAL A 275 16.82 5.43 -0.73
CA VAL A 275 18.00 6.17 -0.25
C VAL A 275 18.22 5.92 1.24
N LEU A 276 17.17 6.05 2.05
CA LEU A 276 17.26 5.87 3.50
C LEU A 276 17.66 4.43 3.87
N GLU A 277 17.20 3.43 3.11
CA GLU A 277 17.54 2.01 3.30
C GLU A 277 19.03 1.70 3.00
N LYS A 278 19.68 2.50 2.15
CA LYS A 278 21.08 2.29 1.72
C LYS A 278 22.11 3.13 2.46
N LEU A 279 21.70 4.10 3.28
CA LEU A 279 22.64 4.91 4.05
C LEU A 279 23.40 4.07 5.10
N PRO A 280 24.73 4.20 5.19
CA PRO A 280 25.52 3.42 6.12
C PRO A 280 25.26 3.86 7.57
N ARG A 281 24.63 2.97 8.36
CA ARG A 281 24.22 3.22 9.76
C ARG A 281 25.34 3.64 10.71
N HIS A 282 26.59 3.26 10.41
CA HIS A 282 27.74 3.69 11.19
C HIS A 282 28.14 5.15 10.95
N GLN A 283 27.76 5.73 9.80
CA GLN A 283 28.02 7.13 9.48
C GLN A 283 26.81 8.03 9.76
N PHE A 284 25.59 7.50 9.64
CA PHE A 284 24.35 8.26 9.76
C PHE A 284 23.31 7.56 10.65
N GLN A 285 22.79 8.28 11.64
CA GLN A 285 21.64 7.90 12.46
C GLN A 285 20.45 8.76 12.05
N LEU A 286 19.37 8.13 11.57
CA LEU A 286 18.21 8.84 11.05
C LEU A 286 17.10 8.95 12.10
N PHE A 287 16.46 10.13 12.17
CA PHE A 287 15.33 10.44 13.04
C PHE A 287 14.18 10.95 12.18
N ALA A 288 12.97 10.41 12.35
CA ALA A 288 11.79 10.83 11.59
C ALA A 288 10.79 11.58 12.47
N TYR A 289 10.42 12.79 12.04
CA TYR A 289 9.40 13.64 12.64
C TYR A 289 8.22 13.75 11.67
N SER A 290 7.23 12.88 11.83
CA SER A 290 6.08 12.82 10.93
C SER A 290 4.91 13.69 11.40
N THR A 291 4.40 14.57 10.53
CA THR A 291 3.14 15.30 10.77
C THR A 291 1.90 14.49 10.36
N SER A 292 2.10 13.27 9.85
CA SER A 292 1.05 12.30 9.52
C SER A 292 1.00 11.15 10.53
N GLN A 293 -0.16 10.52 10.64
CA GLN A 293 -0.36 9.29 11.42
C GLN A 293 -0.74 8.09 10.54
N VAL A 294 -0.75 8.27 9.22
CA VAL A 294 -1.00 7.20 8.26
C VAL A 294 0.16 6.20 8.34
N CYS A 295 -0.15 4.91 8.39
CA CYS A 295 0.83 3.84 8.38
C CYS A 295 0.50 2.84 7.27
N ASP A 296 1.28 2.89 6.19
CA ASP A 296 1.21 1.97 5.06
C ASP A 296 2.53 1.21 4.86
N HIS A 297 2.70 0.55 3.71
CA HIS A 297 3.87 -0.28 3.46
C HIS A 297 5.17 0.55 3.34
N LEU A 298 5.11 1.76 2.76
CA LEU A 298 6.29 2.65 2.70
C LEU A 298 6.61 3.23 4.07
N THR A 299 5.60 3.61 4.86
CA THR A 299 5.82 4.04 6.24
C THR A 299 6.61 2.98 7.03
N ARG A 300 6.27 1.70 6.90
CA ARG A 300 6.98 0.60 7.58
C ARG A 300 8.43 0.43 7.13
N ARG A 301 8.70 0.58 5.82
CA ARG A 301 10.08 0.54 5.27
C ARG A 301 10.93 1.68 5.81
N ILE A 302 10.38 2.90 5.84
CA ILE A 302 11.07 4.07 6.41
C ILE A 302 11.27 3.89 7.92
N GLN A 303 10.26 3.41 8.65
CA GLN A 303 10.39 3.11 10.09
C GLN A 303 11.51 2.11 10.39
N ALA A 304 11.71 1.09 9.55
CA ALA A 304 12.80 0.13 9.69
C ALA A 304 14.21 0.72 9.44
N SER A 305 14.28 1.89 8.80
CA SER A 305 15.51 2.58 8.43
C SER A 305 15.91 3.69 9.42
N VAL A 306 15.01 4.07 10.34
CA VAL A 306 15.25 5.16 11.31
C VAL A 306 15.47 4.63 12.73
N GLN A 307 16.27 5.36 13.50
CA GLN A 307 16.51 5.09 14.92
C GLN A 307 15.29 5.44 15.78
N GLN A 308 14.57 6.51 15.41
CA GLN A 308 13.43 7.03 16.14
C GLN A 308 12.37 7.56 15.18
N TRP A 309 11.11 7.26 15.49
CA TRP A 309 9.94 7.77 14.79
C TRP A 309 9.05 8.53 15.76
N LEU A 310 8.76 9.80 15.47
CA LEU A 310 7.92 10.65 16.31
C LEU A 310 6.78 11.27 15.50
N ALA A 311 5.55 11.10 15.97
CA ALA A 311 4.39 11.81 15.44
C ALA A 311 4.32 13.22 16.05
N ILE A 312 4.44 14.25 15.23
CA ILE A 312 4.61 15.65 15.66
C ILE A 312 3.41 16.56 15.32
N LYS A 313 2.30 16.00 14.82
CA LYS A 313 1.10 16.77 14.43
C LYS A 313 0.53 17.64 15.55
N HIS A 314 0.66 17.20 16.80
CA HIS A 314 0.13 17.88 17.98
C HIS A 314 1.08 18.94 18.56
N MET A 315 2.33 19.00 18.07
CA MET A 315 3.35 19.94 18.55
C MET A 315 3.25 21.25 17.78
N ASP A 316 3.38 22.36 18.49
CA ASP A 316 3.65 23.66 17.88
C ASP A 316 5.13 23.79 17.49
N ASP A 317 5.48 24.87 16.80
CA ASP A 317 6.82 25.05 16.25
C ASP A 317 7.90 25.18 17.35
N VAL A 318 7.57 25.80 18.48
CA VAL A 318 8.50 25.97 19.61
C VAL A 318 8.78 24.63 20.28
N THR A 319 7.74 23.83 20.53
CA THR A 319 7.86 22.51 21.14
C THR A 319 8.65 21.56 20.24
N LEU A 320 8.39 21.59 18.92
CA LEU A 320 9.14 20.79 17.97
C LEU A 320 10.60 21.24 17.89
N ALA A 321 10.87 22.54 17.85
CA ALA A 321 12.23 23.08 17.85
C ALA A 321 13.00 22.64 19.11
N GLN A 322 12.38 22.66 20.28
CA GLN A 322 12.99 22.16 21.51
C GLN A 322 13.25 20.65 21.43
N ARG A 323 12.29 19.87 20.93
CA ARG A 323 12.47 18.41 20.78
C ARG A 323 13.64 18.07 19.87
N VAL A 324 13.80 18.76 18.74
CA VAL A 324 14.94 18.58 17.83
C VAL A 324 16.28 18.89 18.53
N ARG A 325 16.32 19.94 19.36
CA ARG A 325 17.51 20.28 20.18
C ARG A 325 17.81 19.19 21.22
N ASP A 326 16.78 18.68 21.88
CA ASP A 326 16.91 17.61 22.88
C ASP A 326 17.41 16.30 22.26
N ASP A 327 16.93 15.96 21.06
CA ASP A 327 17.38 14.81 20.27
C ASP A 327 18.83 15.02 19.74
N ARG A 328 19.37 16.25 19.82
CA ARG A 328 20.70 16.68 19.36
C ARG A 328 20.92 16.35 17.88
N ILE A 329 19.96 16.75 17.04
CA ILE A 329 20.07 16.59 15.59
C ILE A 329 21.18 17.50 15.04
N ASP A 330 22.07 16.94 14.22
CA ASP A 330 23.19 17.64 13.59
C ASP A 330 22.76 18.34 12.30
N ILE A 331 21.99 17.63 11.48
CA ILE A 331 21.42 18.11 10.23
C ILE A 331 19.92 17.86 10.28
N LEU A 332 19.11 18.91 10.30
CA LEU A 332 17.66 18.80 10.17
C LEU A 332 17.25 19.07 8.72
N ILE A 333 16.54 18.12 8.12
CA ILE A 333 16.10 18.18 6.74
C ILE A 333 14.59 18.41 6.68
N ASP A 334 14.19 19.48 6.01
CA ASP A 334 12.81 19.76 5.66
C ASP A 334 12.42 19.02 4.37
N LEU A 335 11.36 18.20 4.45
CA LEU A 335 10.76 17.49 3.32
C LEU A 335 9.28 17.90 3.10
N CYS A 336 8.90 19.13 3.52
CA CYS A 336 7.54 19.66 3.38
C CYS A 336 7.45 20.92 2.51
N GLY A 337 8.43 21.82 2.62
CA GLY A 337 8.40 23.14 2.00
C GLY A 337 7.22 23.94 2.52
N HIS A 338 6.53 24.65 1.63
CA HIS A 338 5.31 25.40 1.94
C HIS A 338 4.01 24.56 1.84
N ASN A 339 4.11 23.24 1.67
CA ASN A 339 2.93 22.38 1.50
C ASN A 339 2.32 21.93 2.83
N ALA A 340 1.41 20.96 2.76
CA ALA A 340 0.75 20.37 3.91
C ALA A 340 1.77 19.86 4.93
N GLY A 341 1.48 20.10 6.22
CA GLY A 341 2.38 19.71 7.30
C GLY A 341 3.70 20.48 7.36
N ASN A 342 3.82 21.63 6.68
CA ASN A 342 5.00 22.49 6.75
C ASN A 342 5.36 22.88 8.19
N ARG A 343 6.67 23.02 8.42
CA ARG A 343 7.27 23.41 9.72
C ARG A 343 8.28 24.54 9.53
N MET A 344 8.02 25.45 8.59
CA MET A 344 8.89 26.60 8.32
C MET A 344 9.09 27.48 9.57
N GLY A 345 8.07 27.61 10.42
CA GLY A 345 8.20 28.28 11.72
C GLY A 345 9.20 27.59 12.65
N THR A 346 9.22 26.25 12.67
CA THR A 346 10.24 25.47 13.40
C THR A 346 11.64 25.70 12.82
N MET A 347 11.78 25.67 11.48
CA MET A 347 13.06 25.91 10.80
C MET A 347 13.61 27.30 11.10
N ALA A 348 12.74 28.32 11.15
CA ALA A 348 13.12 29.69 11.48
C ALA A 348 13.64 29.86 12.92
N LEU A 349 13.37 28.91 13.83
CA LEU A 349 13.93 28.85 15.19
C LEU A 349 15.31 28.15 15.25
N GLN A 350 15.87 27.80 14.08
CA GLN A 350 17.21 27.24 13.91
C GLN A 350 17.56 26.13 14.93
N PRO A 351 16.76 25.05 15.01
CA PRO A 351 16.88 24.06 16.08
C PRO A 351 18.03 23.07 15.92
N ALA A 352 18.71 23.06 14.78
CA ALA A 352 19.87 22.23 14.49
C ALA A 352 21.04 23.08 13.97
N PRO A 353 22.29 22.60 14.08
CA PRO A 353 23.48 23.29 13.55
C PRO A 353 23.39 23.57 12.06
N LEU A 354 22.88 22.61 11.28
CA LEU A 354 22.65 22.73 9.85
C LEU A 354 21.19 22.41 9.51
N LEU A 355 20.59 23.24 8.65
CA LEU A 355 19.24 23.09 8.12
C LEU A 355 19.31 22.91 6.61
N VAL A 356 18.65 21.88 6.10
CA VAL A 356 18.66 21.53 4.68
C VAL A 356 17.23 21.39 4.16
N LYS A 357 16.95 21.96 2.99
CA LYS A 357 15.74 21.67 2.23
C LYS A 357 16.01 20.54 1.23
N TRP A 358 15.17 19.51 1.21
CA TRP A 358 15.24 18.45 0.20
C TRP A 358 13.86 17.83 -0.07
N VAL A 359 13.47 17.68 -1.34
CA VAL A 359 12.22 17.05 -1.81
C VAL A 359 10.95 17.51 -1.06
N GLY A 360 9.75 17.10 -1.48
CA GLY A 360 8.49 17.37 -0.77
C GLY A 360 8.11 18.85 -0.64
N GLY A 361 7.22 19.32 -1.51
CA GLY A 361 6.91 20.76 -1.60
C GLY A 361 8.13 21.62 -1.92
N LEU A 362 9.17 21.00 -2.48
CA LEU A 362 10.31 21.67 -3.09
C LEU A 362 9.88 22.13 -4.48
N ILE A 363 9.36 23.34 -4.54
CA ILE A 363 8.83 23.98 -5.74
C ILE A 363 9.64 25.21 -6.15
N ASN A 364 10.44 25.73 -5.22
CA ASN A 364 11.36 26.86 -5.34
C ASN A 364 12.17 26.99 -4.03
N THR A 365 12.98 28.05 -3.89
CA THR A 365 13.53 28.50 -2.60
C THR A 365 12.45 28.57 -1.51
N THR A 366 12.81 28.22 -0.28
CA THR A 366 11.91 28.41 0.87
C THR A 366 11.80 29.87 1.28
N GLY A 367 12.71 30.75 0.84
CA GLY A 367 12.73 32.15 1.24
C GLY A 367 13.05 32.39 2.72
N LEU A 368 13.69 31.42 3.38
CA LEU A 368 14.08 31.49 4.80
C LEU A 368 15.60 31.64 4.91
N ASP A 369 16.06 32.71 5.54
CA ASP A 369 17.48 32.91 5.88
C ASP A 369 18.05 31.82 6.80
N ALA A 370 17.17 31.09 7.49
CA ALA A 370 17.54 30.03 8.43
C ALA A 370 17.99 28.74 7.75
N ILE A 371 17.52 28.44 6.54
CA ILE A 371 17.86 27.19 5.85
C ILE A 371 19.18 27.39 5.11
N ASP A 372 20.20 26.63 5.50
CA ASP A 372 21.56 26.83 5.01
C ASP A 372 21.73 26.30 3.59
N TYR A 373 21.11 25.16 3.30
CA TYR A 373 21.29 24.44 2.04
C TYR A 373 19.99 23.96 1.42
N LEU A 374 19.95 23.88 0.09
CA LEU A 374 18.87 23.24 -0.68
C LEU A 374 19.48 22.18 -1.61
N LEU A 375 19.01 20.94 -1.51
CA LEU A 375 19.47 19.82 -2.33
C LEU A 375 18.73 19.82 -3.68
N THR A 376 19.51 19.90 -4.75
CA THR A 376 19.08 20.01 -6.15
C THR A 376 20.08 19.30 -7.07
N ASP A 377 19.96 19.50 -8.38
CA ASP A 377 20.93 19.09 -9.39
C ASP A 377 21.14 20.19 -10.45
N ARG A 378 22.02 19.92 -11.43
CA ARG A 378 22.42 20.90 -12.47
C ARG A 378 21.37 21.16 -13.54
N ILE A 379 20.37 20.29 -13.69
CA ILE A 379 19.28 20.43 -14.67
C ILE A 379 18.12 21.17 -14.01
N GLU A 380 17.78 20.77 -12.79
CA GLU A 380 16.75 21.38 -11.96
C GLU A 380 17.09 22.82 -11.58
N SER A 381 18.34 23.06 -11.17
CA SER A 381 18.86 24.39 -10.84
C SER A 381 20.20 24.63 -11.57
N PRO A 382 20.16 25.07 -12.84
CA PRO A 382 21.36 25.31 -13.63
C PRO A 382 22.28 26.38 -13.02
N GLU A 383 23.52 26.45 -13.51
CA GLU A 383 24.45 27.50 -13.11
C GLU A 383 23.87 28.89 -13.42
N GLY A 384 24.06 29.84 -12.49
CA GLY A 384 23.52 31.20 -12.58
C GLY A 384 22.18 31.39 -11.88
N GLU A 385 21.50 30.31 -11.47
CA GLU A 385 20.24 30.41 -10.72
C GLU A 385 20.44 30.74 -9.23
N ASP A 386 21.65 30.64 -8.69
CA ASP A 386 21.95 30.79 -7.25
C ASP A 386 21.45 32.12 -6.65
N ALA A 387 21.36 33.18 -7.46
CA ALA A 387 20.83 34.48 -7.04
C ALA A 387 19.33 34.45 -6.67
N PHE A 388 18.59 33.44 -7.13
CA PHE A 388 17.16 33.23 -6.85
C PHE A 388 16.90 32.22 -5.72
N TYR A 389 17.91 31.91 -4.92
CA TYR A 389 17.79 31.06 -3.74
C TYR A 389 18.37 31.75 -2.51
N THR A 390 17.64 31.69 -1.39
CA THR A 390 18.17 32.13 -0.09
C THR A 390 19.19 31.14 0.47
N GLU A 391 19.01 29.86 0.14
CA GLU A 391 19.83 28.74 0.54
C GLU A 391 21.05 28.57 -0.39
N LYS A 392 22.11 27.93 0.11
CA LYS A 392 23.20 27.48 -0.75
C LYS A 392 22.84 26.19 -1.45
N LEU A 393 22.96 26.17 -2.78
CA LEU A 393 22.59 25.01 -3.57
C LEU A 393 23.61 23.87 -3.41
N ILE A 394 23.12 22.68 -3.09
CA ILE A 394 23.86 21.43 -3.21
C ILE A 394 23.42 20.77 -4.50
N ARG A 395 24.26 20.82 -5.53
CA ARG A 395 24.02 20.19 -6.83
C ARG A 395 24.60 18.78 -6.84
N LEU A 396 23.72 17.79 -6.73
CA LEU A 396 24.06 16.39 -6.97
C LEU A 396 24.42 16.16 -8.44
N PRO A 397 25.18 15.09 -8.74
CA PRO A 397 25.69 14.90 -10.08
C PRO A 397 24.67 14.33 -11.07
N ASP A 398 23.61 13.71 -10.55
CA ASP A 398 22.54 13.05 -11.28
C ASP A 398 21.21 13.78 -10.97
N ASP A 399 20.16 13.05 -10.58
CA ASP A 399 18.86 13.60 -10.17
C ASP A 399 18.92 14.12 -8.71
N TYR A 400 17.96 14.96 -8.30
CA TYR A 400 17.78 15.43 -6.93
C TYR A 400 16.88 14.51 -6.08
N ILE A 401 16.24 13.51 -6.70
CA ILE A 401 15.48 12.44 -6.05
C ILE A 401 15.93 11.04 -6.51
N CYS A 402 15.44 10.00 -5.85
CA CYS A 402 15.57 8.63 -6.34
C CYS A 402 14.21 7.92 -6.29
N TYR A 403 13.65 7.60 -7.45
CA TYR A 403 12.34 7.00 -7.58
C TYR A 403 12.37 5.49 -7.24
N ASP A 404 11.49 5.09 -6.32
CA ASP A 404 11.19 3.69 -5.97
C ASP A 404 9.82 3.29 -6.59
N PRO A 405 9.80 2.48 -7.66
CA PRO A 405 8.56 2.07 -8.32
C PRO A 405 7.67 1.19 -7.43
N PRO A 406 6.33 1.28 -7.56
CA PRO A 406 5.43 0.46 -6.76
C PRO A 406 5.49 -1.03 -7.14
N PRO A 407 5.34 -1.95 -6.18
CA PRO A 407 5.42 -3.40 -6.43
C PRO A 407 4.25 -3.95 -7.26
N TYR A 408 3.17 -3.17 -7.43
CA TYR A 408 1.96 -3.53 -8.19
C TYR A 408 1.93 -2.90 -9.59
N THR A 409 3.09 -2.57 -10.15
CA THR A 409 3.22 -1.94 -11.47
C THR A 409 2.56 -2.81 -12.56
N PRO A 410 1.61 -2.28 -13.36
CA PRO A 410 0.97 -3.04 -14.42
C PRO A 410 1.90 -3.36 -15.60
N ASP A 411 1.52 -4.34 -16.43
CA ASP A 411 2.23 -4.64 -17.67
C ASP A 411 2.08 -3.52 -18.72
N ILE A 412 3.13 -3.34 -19.53
CA ILE A 412 3.11 -2.44 -20.69
C ILE A 412 2.39 -3.16 -21.83
N LYS A 413 1.33 -2.55 -22.36
CA LYS A 413 0.64 -3.03 -23.56
C LYS A 413 1.29 -2.50 -24.84
N PRO A 414 1.10 -3.16 -26.01
CA PRO A 414 1.52 -2.61 -27.31
C PRO A 414 1.08 -1.17 -27.54
N LEU A 415 1.74 -0.46 -28.45
CA LEU A 415 1.45 0.95 -28.75
C LEU A 415 -0.01 1.14 -29.19
N PRO A 416 -0.84 1.91 -28.44
CA PRO A 416 -2.25 2.12 -28.76
C PRO A 416 -2.52 2.63 -30.17
N ALA A 417 -1.68 3.55 -30.68
CA ALA A 417 -1.78 4.14 -32.01
C ALA A 417 -1.91 3.09 -33.15
N LEU A 418 -1.26 1.94 -33.00
CA LEU A 418 -1.29 0.86 -34.00
C LEU A 418 -2.64 0.15 -34.06
N ALA A 419 -3.38 0.12 -32.94
CA ALA A 419 -4.66 -0.57 -32.84
C ALA A 419 -5.85 0.36 -33.14
N ASN A 420 -5.80 1.61 -32.71
CA ASN A 420 -6.90 2.58 -32.84
C ASN A 420 -6.81 3.43 -34.13
N GLY A 421 -5.65 3.46 -34.80
CA GLY A 421 -5.40 4.25 -36.01
C GLY A 421 -5.11 5.73 -35.77
N PHE A 422 -4.88 6.16 -34.53
CA PHE A 422 -4.56 7.55 -34.19
C PHE A 422 -3.69 7.69 -32.94
N VAL A 423 -2.83 8.71 -32.91
CA VAL A 423 -2.02 9.04 -31.73
C VAL A 423 -2.87 9.67 -30.64
N THR A 424 -2.73 9.17 -29.41
CA THR A 424 -3.34 9.75 -28.21
C THR A 424 -2.26 10.39 -27.35
N PHE A 425 -2.27 11.71 -27.29
CA PHE A 425 -1.51 12.49 -26.32
C PHE A 425 -2.15 12.39 -24.93
N GLY A 426 -1.37 12.41 -23.86
CA GLY A 426 -1.91 12.36 -22.50
C GLY A 426 -1.24 13.28 -21.50
N CYS A 427 -1.99 13.77 -20.52
CA CYS A 427 -1.44 14.46 -19.34
C CYS A 427 -2.22 14.05 -18.09
N PHE A 428 -1.53 13.35 -17.18
CA PHE A 428 -2.12 12.82 -15.94
C PHE A 428 -1.68 13.61 -14.69
N ASN A 429 -1.23 14.85 -14.90
CA ASN A 429 -0.84 15.74 -13.84
C ASN A 429 -2.05 16.29 -13.06
N ASN A 430 -1.79 16.87 -11.89
CA ASN A 430 -2.80 17.63 -11.17
C ASN A 430 -3.39 18.71 -12.12
N PRO A 431 -4.72 18.79 -12.31
CA PRO A 431 -5.34 19.74 -13.22
C PRO A 431 -4.99 21.21 -12.95
N SER A 432 -4.61 21.60 -11.72
CA SER A 432 -4.09 22.96 -11.45
C SER A 432 -2.84 23.31 -12.25
N LYS A 433 -2.10 22.33 -12.79
CA LYS A 433 -0.95 22.56 -13.68
C LYS A 433 -1.35 22.82 -15.13
N VAL A 434 -2.61 22.59 -15.50
CA VAL A 434 -3.14 22.76 -16.86
C VAL A 434 -3.93 24.07 -16.91
N ASN A 435 -3.26 25.14 -17.37
CA ASN A 435 -3.85 26.47 -17.52
C ASN A 435 -4.31 26.76 -18.96
N ASP A 436 -5.05 27.84 -19.14
CA ASP A 436 -5.63 28.23 -20.43
C ASP A 436 -4.57 28.50 -21.52
N VAL A 437 -3.42 29.08 -21.14
CA VAL A 437 -2.29 29.33 -22.07
C VAL A 437 -1.75 28.00 -22.61
N LEU A 438 -1.55 27.02 -21.74
CA LEU A 438 -1.09 25.69 -22.11
C LEU A 438 -2.10 24.95 -22.98
N LEU A 439 -3.40 25.03 -22.67
CA LEU A 439 -4.46 24.45 -23.51
C LEU A 439 -4.45 25.04 -24.92
N GLY A 440 -4.21 26.36 -25.05
CA GLY A 440 -4.01 27.00 -26.35
C GLY A 440 -2.82 26.43 -27.13
N ARG A 441 -1.68 26.18 -26.46
CA ARG A 441 -0.50 25.52 -27.05
C ARG A 441 -0.76 24.08 -27.47
N TRP A 442 -1.48 23.31 -26.65
CA TRP A 442 -1.85 21.96 -27.03
C TRP A 442 -2.89 21.93 -28.14
N ALA A 443 -3.78 22.92 -28.24
CA ALA A 443 -4.67 23.06 -29.38
C ALA A 443 -3.90 23.34 -30.68
N GLU A 444 -2.85 24.17 -30.65
CA GLU A 444 -1.92 24.35 -31.79
C GLU A 444 -1.30 23.02 -32.24
N LEU A 445 -0.82 22.22 -31.29
CA LEU A 445 -0.29 20.88 -31.55
C LEU A 445 -1.35 19.95 -32.17
N LEU A 446 -2.58 19.91 -31.61
CA LEU A 446 -3.66 19.06 -32.12
C LEU A 446 -4.12 19.47 -33.53
N ARG A 447 -4.01 20.75 -33.91
CA ARG A 447 -4.25 21.18 -35.31
C ARG A 447 -3.14 20.69 -36.25
N ALA A 448 -1.90 20.66 -35.79
CA ALA A 448 -0.78 20.13 -36.57
C ALA A 448 -0.80 18.59 -36.70
N ALA A 449 -1.48 17.89 -35.80
CA ALA A 449 -1.72 16.45 -35.86
C ALA A 449 -3.23 16.15 -35.93
N PRO A 450 -3.89 16.24 -37.11
CA PRO A 450 -5.35 16.37 -37.25
C PRO A 450 -6.18 15.19 -36.70
N ASP A 451 -5.64 13.96 -36.71
CA ASP A 451 -6.34 12.77 -36.23
C ASP A 451 -6.06 12.44 -34.75
N SER A 452 -5.13 13.17 -34.12
CA SER A 452 -4.69 12.87 -32.75
C SER A 452 -5.78 13.18 -31.71
N ARG A 453 -5.69 12.56 -30.53
CA ARG A 453 -6.56 12.88 -29.38
C ARG A 453 -5.73 13.33 -28.18
N LEU A 454 -6.37 13.99 -27.24
CA LEU A 454 -5.80 14.39 -25.95
C LEU A 454 -6.59 13.74 -24.81
N LEU A 455 -5.92 12.99 -23.94
CA LEU A 455 -6.49 12.44 -22.71
C LEU A 455 -5.94 13.16 -21.48
N LEU A 456 -6.81 13.89 -20.79
CA LEU A 456 -6.52 14.54 -19.52
C LEU A 456 -7.09 13.72 -18.37
N LYS A 457 -6.27 13.44 -17.35
CA LYS A 457 -6.69 12.63 -16.20
C LYS A 457 -6.20 13.23 -14.89
N GLY A 458 -7.10 13.35 -13.90
CA GLY A 458 -6.75 13.95 -12.62
C GLY A 458 -7.95 14.09 -11.69
N GLY A 459 -7.69 14.31 -10.39
CA GLY A 459 -8.74 14.38 -9.37
C GLY A 459 -9.78 15.48 -9.64
N ALA A 460 -9.32 16.72 -9.86
CA ALA A 460 -10.22 17.86 -10.06
C ALA A 460 -11.10 17.75 -11.33
N PHE A 461 -10.74 16.88 -12.28
CA PHE A 461 -11.60 16.57 -13.42
C PHE A 461 -12.84 15.75 -13.04
N GLY A 462 -13.06 15.41 -11.77
CA GLY A 462 -14.38 15.02 -11.27
C GLY A 462 -15.44 16.11 -11.43
N ASN A 463 -15.02 17.38 -11.50
CA ASN A 463 -15.88 18.56 -11.65
C ASN A 463 -16.34 18.76 -13.11
N ASP A 464 -17.65 18.77 -13.33
CA ASP A 464 -18.27 19.07 -14.63
C ASP A 464 -17.96 20.46 -15.19
N GLU A 465 -17.93 21.49 -14.34
CA GLU A 465 -17.65 22.87 -14.73
C GLU A 465 -16.22 23.01 -15.26
N LEU A 466 -15.25 22.36 -14.59
CA LEU A 466 -13.86 22.34 -15.06
C LEU A 466 -13.73 21.61 -16.40
N ARG A 467 -14.41 20.46 -16.56
CA ARG A 467 -14.44 19.75 -17.85
C ARG A 467 -15.04 20.62 -18.96
N ALA A 468 -16.14 21.32 -18.67
CA ALA A 468 -16.78 22.23 -19.60
C ALA A 468 -15.88 23.42 -19.97
N HIS A 469 -15.17 24.00 -19.00
CA HIS A 469 -14.18 25.07 -19.22
C HIS A 469 -13.08 24.62 -20.18
N VAL A 470 -12.44 23.48 -19.91
CA VAL A 470 -11.39 22.92 -20.77
C VAL A 470 -11.92 22.68 -22.19
N HIS A 471 -13.10 22.07 -22.33
CA HIS A 471 -13.72 21.89 -23.65
C HIS A 471 -14.01 23.22 -24.35
N GLY A 472 -14.46 24.24 -23.61
CA GLY A 472 -14.72 25.58 -24.14
C GLY A 472 -13.46 26.23 -24.70
N ILE A 473 -12.35 26.18 -23.97
CA ILE A 473 -11.05 26.71 -24.44
C ILE A 473 -10.60 25.95 -25.69
N MET A 474 -10.63 24.61 -25.66
CA MET A 474 -10.22 23.80 -26.82
C MET A 474 -11.09 24.06 -28.05
N ALA A 475 -12.41 24.21 -27.88
CA ALA A 475 -13.34 24.55 -28.96
C ALA A 475 -13.11 25.95 -29.52
N ALA A 476 -12.80 26.95 -28.67
CA ALA A 476 -12.45 28.29 -29.10
C ALA A 476 -11.18 28.30 -29.98
N HIS A 477 -10.29 27.34 -29.78
CA HIS A 477 -9.12 27.09 -30.63
C HIS A 477 -9.39 26.09 -31.79
N GLY A 478 -10.65 25.77 -32.08
CA GLY A 478 -11.04 24.95 -33.22
C GLY A 478 -10.79 23.45 -33.06
N ILE A 479 -10.65 22.93 -31.84
CA ILE A 479 -10.55 21.50 -31.57
C ILE A 479 -11.92 20.91 -31.24
N ALA A 480 -12.31 19.88 -31.98
CA ALA A 480 -13.58 19.18 -31.78
C ALA A 480 -13.63 18.47 -30.41
N ARG A 481 -14.81 18.44 -29.80
CA ARG A 481 -15.01 17.94 -28.42
C ARG A 481 -14.54 16.49 -28.25
N GLU A 482 -14.83 15.64 -29.23
CA GLU A 482 -14.50 14.21 -29.27
C GLU A 482 -13.00 13.92 -29.34
N ARG A 483 -12.17 14.91 -29.69
CA ARG A 483 -10.70 14.80 -29.67
C ARG A 483 -10.12 15.06 -28.28
N VAL A 484 -10.91 15.53 -27.32
CA VAL A 484 -10.48 15.82 -25.94
C VAL A 484 -11.24 14.91 -24.99
N LEU A 485 -10.53 13.95 -24.38
CA LEU A 485 -11.04 13.03 -23.39
C LEU A 485 -10.62 13.55 -22.01
N ILE A 486 -11.56 13.65 -21.07
CA ILE A 486 -11.27 14.15 -19.72
C ILE A 486 -11.86 13.18 -18.70
N GLU A 487 -11.00 12.66 -17.81
CA GLU A 487 -11.38 11.66 -16.81
C GLU A 487 -11.03 12.08 -15.38
N GLY A 488 -11.96 11.79 -14.47
CA GLY A 488 -11.81 12.05 -13.04
C GLY A 488 -10.91 11.06 -12.29
N PRO A 489 -10.99 11.07 -10.95
CA PRO A 489 -10.09 10.32 -10.08
C PRO A 489 -10.31 8.81 -10.17
N VAL A 490 -9.21 8.06 -10.04
CA VAL A 490 -9.18 6.60 -9.90
C VAL A 490 -8.11 6.20 -8.88
N GLY A 491 -8.13 4.96 -8.40
CA GLY A 491 -7.05 4.42 -7.57
C GLY A 491 -5.72 4.39 -8.33
N HIS A 492 -4.60 4.44 -7.60
CA HIS A 492 -3.27 4.58 -8.21
C HIS A 492 -2.92 3.48 -9.21
N LYS A 493 -3.24 2.21 -8.92
CA LYS A 493 -3.01 1.10 -9.87
C LYS A 493 -3.76 1.33 -11.20
N THR A 494 -5.03 1.73 -11.13
CA THR A 494 -5.84 2.04 -12.31
C THR A 494 -5.36 3.29 -13.04
N LEU A 495 -4.79 4.27 -12.32
CA LEU A 495 -4.11 5.42 -12.94
C LEU A 495 -2.92 4.94 -13.78
N LEU A 496 -2.07 4.07 -13.23
CA LEU A 496 -0.94 3.47 -13.97
C LEU A 496 -1.42 2.68 -15.20
N GLU A 497 -2.48 1.88 -15.05
CA GLU A 497 -3.09 1.15 -16.16
C GLU A 497 -3.60 2.08 -17.27
N THR A 498 -4.00 3.31 -16.94
CA THR A 498 -4.49 4.27 -17.92
C THR A 498 -3.39 4.78 -18.86
N TYR A 499 -2.10 4.70 -18.48
CA TYR A 499 -1.00 5.02 -19.40
C TYR A 499 -0.95 4.07 -20.60
N ASN A 500 -1.53 2.87 -20.49
CA ASN A 500 -1.66 1.95 -21.64
C ASN A 500 -2.70 2.42 -22.69
N ARG A 501 -3.28 3.61 -22.54
CA ARG A 501 -4.24 4.21 -23.48
C ARG A 501 -3.68 5.46 -24.17
N ILE A 502 -2.45 5.85 -23.87
CA ILE A 502 -1.80 7.01 -24.47
C ILE A 502 -0.46 6.60 -25.10
N ASP A 503 -0.02 7.37 -26.08
CA ASP A 503 1.18 7.10 -26.87
C ASP A 503 2.33 8.02 -26.46
N ILE A 504 2.04 9.30 -26.20
CA ILE A 504 3.02 10.34 -25.81
C ILE A 504 2.42 11.17 -24.68
N ALA A 505 3.18 11.38 -23.62
CA ALA A 505 2.80 12.25 -22.52
C ALA A 505 3.25 13.69 -22.78
N LEU A 506 2.31 14.63 -22.63
CA LEU A 506 2.55 16.06 -22.74
C LEU A 506 2.73 16.64 -21.34
N ASP A 507 3.94 17.15 -21.07
CA ASP A 507 4.24 17.76 -19.79
C ASP A 507 3.63 19.17 -19.66
N PRO A 508 3.04 19.54 -18.51
CA PRO A 508 2.51 20.88 -18.30
C PRO A 508 3.58 21.96 -18.07
N TRP A 509 3.17 23.21 -18.30
CA TRP A 509 3.98 24.42 -18.14
C TRP A 509 3.11 25.54 -17.53
N PRO A 510 3.62 26.38 -16.60
CA PRO A 510 5.01 26.51 -16.15
C PRO A 510 5.42 25.57 -15.01
N TYR A 511 4.51 24.73 -14.52
CA TYR A 511 4.79 23.70 -13.51
C TYR A 511 4.79 22.32 -14.18
N SER A 512 5.97 21.68 -14.23
CA SER A 512 6.21 20.35 -14.83
C SER A 512 5.73 19.16 -13.98
N GLY A 513 5.67 17.97 -14.59
CA GLY A 513 5.49 16.68 -13.92
C GLY A 513 6.69 16.29 -13.07
N GLY A 514 6.43 15.69 -11.90
CA GLY A 514 7.47 15.12 -11.05
C GLY A 514 7.36 13.61 -11.09
N LEU A 515 6.71 13.04 -10.06
CA LEU A 515 6.37 11.62 -10.00
C LEU A 515 5.63 11.11 -11.25
N THR A 516 4.74 11.92 -11.82
CA THR A 516 3.99 11.59 -13.04
C THR A 516 4.90 11.33 -14.25
N THR A 517 6.04 12.02 -14.34
CA THR A 517 7.04 11.81 -15.40
C THR A 517 7.71 10.46 -15.22
N CYS A 518 8.15 10.13 -14.00
CA CYS A 518 8.69 8.80 -13.69
C CYS A 518 7.68 7.68 -13.95
N GLU A 519 6.41 7.88 -13.61
CA GLU A 519 5.34 6.90 -13.83
C GLU A 519 4.99 6.72 -15.31
N ALA A 520 5.05 7.78 -16.12
CA ALA A 520 4.88 7.68 -17.58
C ALA A 520 6.00 6.85 -18.21
N LEU A 521 7.27 7.13 -17.85
CA LEU A 521 8.42 6.35 -18.30
C LEU A 521 8.31 4.88 -17.85
N LEU A 522 7.91 4.65 -16.60
CA LEU A 522 7.67 3.32 -16.04
C LEU A 522 6.59 2.55 -16.83
N MET A 523 5.59 3.24 -17.37
CA MET A 523 4.51 2.66 -18.16
C MET A 523 4.78 2.68 -19.68
N GLY A 524 6.01 2.92 -20.11
CA GLY A 524 6.38 2.87 -21.52
C GLY A 524 5.87 4.06 -22.34
N VAL A 525 5.66 5.22 -21.71
CA VAL A 525 5.17 6.42 -22.40
C VAL A 525 6.24 7.52 -22.34
N PRO A 526 6.82 7.95 -23.48
CA PRO A 526 7.76 9.06 -23.50
C PRO A 526 7.06 10.37 -23.13
N VAL A 527 7.76 11.22 -22.39
CA VAL A 527 7.29 12.53 -21.93
C VAL A 527 8.07 13.61 -22.66
N VAL A 528 7.39 14.56 -23.30
CA VAL A 528 8.04 15.76 -23.86
C VAL A 528 7.80 16.94 -22.94
N THR A 529 8.87 17.64 -22.55
CA THR A 529 8.81 18.79 -21.64
C THR A 529 9.46 20.03 -22.22
N PHE A 530 8.95 21.20 -21.84
CA PHE A 530 9.62 22.49 -22.04
C PHE A 530 9.86 23.08 -20.64
N PRO A 531 11.11 23.26 -20.20
CA PRO A 531 11.38 23.72 -18.84
C PRO A 531 10.77 25.10 -18.54
N GLY A 532 10.10 25.20 -17.39
CA GLY A 532 9.58 26.45 -16.85
C GLY A 532 10.63 27.35 -16.18
N PRO A 533 10.23 28.55 -15.76
CA PRO A 533 11.13 29.58 -15.26
C PRO A 533 11.57 29.39 -13.79
N THR A 534 10.95 28.47 -13.06
CA THR A 534 11.24 28.19 -11.64
C THR A 534 11.55 26.71 -11.45
N PHE A 535 12.03 26.32 -10.27
CA PHE A 535 12.29 24.92 -9.90
C PHE A 535 11.09 24.01 -10.25
N ALA A 536 9.86 24.40 -9.88
CA ALA A 536 8.63 23.65 -10.20
C ALA A 536 8.45 23.32 -11.70
N GLY A 537 9.01 24.13 -12.59
CA GLY A 537 8.95 23.94 -14.04
C GLY A 537 10.00 23.00 -14.61
N ARG A 538 10.88 22.42 -13.80
CA ARG A 538 12.08 21.74 -14.29
C ARG A 538 12.19 20.27 -13.88
N HIS A 539 11.35 19.79 -12.96
CA HIS A 539 11.32 18.39 -12.50
C HIS A 539 11.38 17.37 -13.65
N SER A 540 10.51 17.51 -14.67
CA SER A 540 10.52 16.57 -15.80
C SER A 540 11.84 16.58 -16.56
N ALA A 541 12.45 17.75 -16.72
CA ALA A 541 13.70 17.90 -17.45
C ALA A 541 14.84 17.18 -16.73
N THR A 542 14.93 17.30 -15.40
CA THR A 542 15.97 16.55 -14.65
C THR A 542 15.75 15.05 -14.74
N HIS A 543 14.52 14.56 -14.58
CA HIS A 543 14.22 13.13 -14.67
C HIS A 543 14.54 12.57 -16.06
N LEU A 544 14.18 13.30 -17.12
CA LEU A 544 14.45 12.88 -18.51
C LEU A 544 15.93 12.84 -18.83
N VAL A 545 16.69 13.88 -18.47
CA VAL A 545 18.14 13.93 -18.71
C VAL A 545 18.84 12.80 -17.95
N ASN A 546 18.48 12.59 -16.69
CA ASN A 546 19.07 11.53 -15.87
C ASN A 546 18.59 10.13 -16.26
N ALA A 547 17.43 9.98 -16.90
CA ALA A 547 17.00 8.74 -17.55
C ALA A 547 17.74 8.46 -18.89
N GLY A 548 18.56 9.41 -19.37
CA GLY A 548 19.29 9.28 -20.64
C GLY A 548 18.50 9.74 -21.87
N LEU A 549 17.51 10.62 -21.69
CA LEU A 549 16.59 11.10 -22.74
C LEU A 549 16.60 12.64 -22.89
N PRO A 550 17.78 13.30 -22.98
CA PRO A 550 17.86 14.77 -23.06
C PRO A 550 17.14 15.35 -24.31
N GLU A 551 16.98 14.57 -25.37
CA GLU A 551 16.30 14.96 -26.61
C GLU A 551 14.80 15.25 -26.43
N LEU A 552 14.20 14.77 -25.33
CA LEU A 552 12.80 15.02 -24.97
C LEU A 552 12.61 16.34 -24.20
N VAL A 553 13.70 17.07 -23.92
CA VAL A 553 13.69 18.38 -23.28
C VAL A 553 13.78 19.48 -24.35
N ALA A 554 12.67 20.16 -24.59
CA ALA A 554 12.58 21.26 -25.53
C ALA A 554 13.17 22.56 -24.96
N HIS A 555 13.55 23.49 -25.83
CA HIS A 555 14.10 24.81 -25.46
C HIS A 555 13.23 25.97 -25.98
N SER A 556 12.12 25.66 -26.66
CA SER A 556 11.11 26.61 -27.10
C SER A 556 9.80 25.87 -27.38
N TRP A 557 8.67 26.59 -27.43
CA TRP A 557 7.38 26.02 -27.84
C TRP A 557 7.41 25.42 -29.26
N ALA A 558 8.16 26.05 -30.18
CA ALA A 558 8.33 25.52 -31.53
C ALA A 558 9.08 24.17 -31.53
N HIS A 559 10.17 24.07 -30.76
CA HIS A 559 10.89 22.80 -30.62
C HIS A 559 10.05 21.75 -29.88
N TYR A 560 9.27 22.14 -28.86
CA TYR A 560 8.34 21.24 -28.17
C TYR A 560 7.34 20.63 -29.16
N GLN A 561 6.66 21.46 -29.94
CA GLN A 561 5.69 21.00 -30.94
C GLN A 561 6.36 20.09 -31.98
N GLN A 562 7.53 20.49 -32.49
CA GLN A 562 8.31 19.69 -33.43
C GLN A 562 8.63 18.30 -32.87
N ARG A 563 9.18 18.23 -31.65
CA ARG A 563 9.55 16.96 -31.00
C ARG A 563 8.36 16.03 -30.82
N VAL A 564 7.21 16.56 -30.42
CA VAL A 564 5.98 15.77 -30.27
C VAL A 564 5.50 15.23 -31.62
N ILE A 565 5.52 16.06 -32.68
CA ILE A 565 5.10 15.64 -34.03
C ILE A 565 6.06 14.60 -34.61
N GLU A 566 7.37 14.75 -34.42
CA GLU A 566 8.37 13.76 -34.84
C GLU A 566 8.09 12.38 -34.21
N LEU A 567 7.82 12.32 -32.91
CA LEU A 567 7.44 11.08 -32.23
C LEU A 567 6.11 10.52 -32.73
N ALA A 568 5.12 11.39 -32.99
CA ALA A 568 3.79 10.98 -33.44
C ALA A 568 3.79 10.43 -34.88
N ASN A 569 4.75 10.82 -35.71
CA ASN A 569 4.85 10.39 -37.11
C ASN A 569 5.68 9.12 -37.32
N ASP A 570 6.46 8.67 -36.33
CA ASP A 570 7.26 7.44 -36.39
C ASP A 570 6.75 6.41 -35.37
N LEU A 571 5.63 5.76 -35.71
CA LEU A 571 4.97 4.78 -34.84
C LEU A 571 5.85 3.55 -34.56
N ASP A 572 6.71 3.16 -35.50
CA ASP A 572 7.62 2.02 -35.33
C ASP A 572 8.68 2.31 -34.26
N SER A 573 9.29 3.50 -34.32
CA SER A 573 10.21 3.94 -33.27
C SER A 573 9.48 4.15 -31.95
N LEU A 574 8.28 4.74 -31.95
CA LEU A 574 7.50 4.94 -30.73
C LEU A 574 7.11 3.62 -30.07
N ALA A 575 6.77 2.57 -30.85
CA ALA A 575 6.50 1.24 -30.33
C ALA A 575 7.75 0.59 -29.71
N ARG A 576 8.93 0.77 -30.33
CA ARG A 576 10.22 0.32 -29.77
C ARG A 576 10.60 1.06 -28.50
N ILE A 577 10.39 2.38 -28.45
CA ILE A 577 10.60 3.18 -27.24
C ILE A 577 9.72 2.62 -26.13
N ARG A 578 8.43 2.48 -26.39
CA ARG A 578 7.45 1.99 -25.42
C ARG A 578 7.80 0.64 -24.81
N SER A 579 8.30 -0.32 -25.60
CA SER A 579 8.66 -1.65 -25.10
C SER A 579 9.89 -1.66 -24.19
N HIS A 580 10.81 -0.69 -24.32
CA HIS A 580 12.09 -0.68 -23.58
C HIS A 580 12.18 0.44 -22.52
N LEU A 581 11.32 1.46 -22.57
CA LEU A 581 11.46 2.66 -21.74
C LEU A 581 11.46 2.38 -20.23
N ARG A 582 10.71 1.36 -19.80
CA ARG A 582 10.75 0.88 -18.40
C ARG A 582 12.13 0.38 -18.02
N GLU A 583 12.75 -0.44 -18.85
CA GLU A 583 14.10 -0.97 -18.59
C GLU A 583 15.14 0.16 -18.56
N VAL A 584 14.99 1.13 -19.48
CA VAL A 584 15.82 2.36 -19.51
C VAL A 584 15.69 3.12 -18.19
N LEU A 585 14.47 3.41 -17.73
CA LEU A 585 14.23 4.09 -16.46
C LEU A 585 14.84 3.31 -15.27
N MET A 586 14.55 2.01 -15.18
CA MET A 586 15.00 1.16 -14.08
C MET A 586 16.52 1.04 -14.01
N GLY A 587 17.21 1.06 -15.17
CA GLY A 587 18.67 1.04 -15.26
C GLY A 587 19.35 2.40 -15.12
N SER A 588 18.58 3.48 -15.02
CA SER A 588 19.11 4.84 -14.95
C SER A 588 19.40 5.31 -13.51
N PRO A 589 20.22 6.37 -13.33
CA PRO A 589 20.40 7.03 -12.04
C PRO A 589 19.12 7.42 -11.31
N VAL A 590 18.00 7.64 -12.01
CA VAL A 590 16.70 7.99 -11.40
C VAL A 590 16.21 6.91 -10.44
N CYS A 591 16.51 5.62 -10.69
CA CYS A 591 16.11 4.49 -9.84
C CYS A 591 17.29 3.84 -9.09
N ASP A 592 18.52 4.37 -9.19
CA ASP A 592 19.70 3.83 -8.51
C ASP A 592 19.84 4.37 -7.07
N SER A 593 19.14 3.73 -6.15
CA SER A 593 19.15 4.10 -4.74
C SER A 593 20.52 4.01 -4.08
N GLN A 594 21.38 3.07 -4.51
CA GLN A 594 22.70 2.91 -3.90
C GLN A 594 23.63 4.05 -4.31
N ARG A 595 23.65 4.39 -5.59
CA ARG A 595 24.41 5.53 -6.11
C ARG A 595 23.93 6.85 -5.51
N PHE A 596 22.61 7.07 -5.46
CA PHE A 596 22.06 8.26 -4.83
C PHE A 596 22.44 8.36 -3.34
N ALA A 597 22.32 7.27 -2.58
CA ALA A 597 22.69 7.25 -1.16
C ALA A 597 24.17 7.59 -0.92
N ASN A 598 25.06 7.15 -1.81
CA ASN A 598 26.48 7.52 -1.76
C ASN A 598 26.66 9.03 -1.98
N HIS A 599 26.05 9.61 -3.03
CA HIS A 599 26.14 11.04 -3.32
C HIS A 599 25.52 11.90 -2.22
N PHE A 600 24.35 11.51 -1.70
CA PHE A 600 23.70 12.15 -0.58
C PHE A 600 24.59 12.11 0.68
N GLY A 601 25.16 10.94 0.99
CA GLY A 601 26.08 10.78 2.13
C GLY A 601 27.32 11.67 2.01
N THR A 602 27.94 11.72 0.83
CA THR A 602 29.05 12.62 0.50
C THR A 602 28.66 14.07 0.74
N ALA A 603 27.51 14.52 0.22
CA ALA A 603 27.05 15.89 0.37
C ALA A 603 26.83 16.26 1.85
N MET A 604 26.13 15.42 2.61
CA MET A 604 25.88 15.65 4.05
C MET A 604 27.18 15.70 4.86
N ARG A 605 28.14 14.82 4.54
CA ARG A 605 29.47 14.84 5.19
C ARG A 605 30.27 16.10 4.83
N ALA A 606 30.23 16.54 3.58
CA ALA A 606 30.95 17.73 3.13
C ALA A 606 30.47 19.00 3.86
N ILE A 607 29.15 19.21 3.93
CA ILE A 607 28.59 20.38 4.64
C ILE A 607 28.84 20.31 6.14
N TRP A 608 28.83 19.10 6.73
CA TRP A 608 29.19 18.91 8.14
C TRP A 608 30.65 19.31 8.41
N GLN A 609 31.59 18.83 7.60
CA GLN A 609 33.01 19.15 7.77
C GLN A 609 33.28 20.65 7.62
N ARG A 610 32.60 21.30 6.68
CA ARG A 610 32.68 22.75 6.51
C ARG A 610 32.19 23.49 7.76
N TYR A 611 31.07 23.05 8.33
CA TYR A 611 30.56 23.58 9.59
C TYR A 611 31.56 23.36 10.75
N CYS A 612 32.15 22.17 10.88
CA CYS A 612 33.16 21.87 11.89
C CYS A 612 34.40 22.75 11.77
N ALA A 613 34.81 23.11 10.55
CA ALA A 613 35.90 24.03 10.27
C ALA A 613 35.55 25.51 10.56
N GLY A 614 34.33 25.81 10.99
CA GLY A 614 33.87 27.17 11.28
C GLY A 614 33.70 28.04 10.02
N GLN A 615 33.59 27.42 8.85
CA GLN A 615 33.45 28.11 7.58
C GLN A 615 31.96 28.40 7.28
N PRO A 616 31.64 29.55 6.64
CA PRO A 616 30.26 29.87 6.26
C PRO A 616 29.76 28.94 5.16
N ALA A 617 28.44 28.70 5.10
CA ALA A 617 27.84 27.90 4.04
C ALA A 617 28.17 28.47 2.65
N ALA A 618 28.53 27.58 1.71
CA ALA A 618 28.83 27.89 0.32
C ALA A 618 28.18 26.85 -0.59
N ALA A 619 27.86 27.19 -1.84
CA ALA A 619 27.26 26.24 -2.78
C ALA A 619 28.20 25.05 -2.99
N LEU A 620 27.63 23.85 -3.09
CA LEU A 620 28.36 22.59 -3.21
C LEU A 620 27.96 21.91 -4.52
N THR A 621 28.95 21.49 -5.31
CA THR A 621 28.71 20.70 -6.54
C THR A 621 29.43 19.37 -6.44
N LEU A 622 28.73 18.30 -6.78
CA LEU A 622 29.30 16.96 -6.95
C LEU A 622 29.46 16.66 -8.44
N ASN A 623 30.60 16.09 -8.81
CA ASN A 623 30.82 15.58 -10.17
C ASN A 623 30.27 14.13 -10.31
N PRO A 624 30.19 13.56 -11.53
CA PRO A 624 29.69 12.20 -11.74
C PRO A 624 30.45 11.09 -10.99
N GLN A 625 31.67 11.37 -10.51
CA GLN A 625 32.46 10.46 -9.68
C GLN A 625 32.16 10.60 -8.18
N GLY A 626 31.22 11.48 -7.80
CA GLY A 626 30.86 11.76 -6.41
C GLY A 626 31.85 12.66 -5.66
N LEU A 627 32.79 13.31 -6.35
CA LEU A 627 33.73 14.25 -5.72
C LEU A 627 33.02 15.59 -5.48
N ALA A 628 33.01 16.02 -4.22
CA ALA A 628 32.35 17.23 -3.77
C ALA A 628 33.33 18.43 -3.79
N ARG A 629 32.88 19.59 -4.29
CA ARG A 629 33.65 20.84 -4.31
C ARG A 629 32.76 22.03 -3.95
N PHE A 630 33.24 22.90 -3.05
CA PHE A 630 32.56 24.15 -2.73
C PHE A 630 32.89 25.25 -3.75
N GLU A 631 31.93 26.14 -3.96
CA GLU A 631 32.13 27.34 -4.77
C GLU A 631 33.33 28.17 -4.27
N GLY A 632 34.16 28.62 -5.21
CA GLY A 632 35.38 29.39 -4.92
C GLY A 632 36.58 28.55 -4.47
N GLU A 633 36.45 27.24 -4.31
CA GLU A 633 37.54 26.34 -3.91
C GLU A 633 38.08 25.54 -5.11
N ALA A 634 39.41 25.48 -5.26
CA ALA A 634 40.05 24.83 -6.40
C ALA A 634 40.11 23.29 -6.27
N THR A 635 40.14 22.78 -5.03
CA THR A 635 40.31 21.35 -4.73
C THR A 635 39.03 20.72 -4.23
N ALA A 636 38.88 19.41 -4.47
CA ALA A 636 37.77 18.63 -3.92
C ALA A 636 37.89 18.50 -2.39
N VAL A 637 36.75 18.41 -1.71
CA VAL A 637 36.67 18.22 -0.27
C VAL A 637 37.21 16.83 0.07
N VAL A 638 38.21 16.77 0.94
CA VAL A 638 38.72 15.51 1.49
C VAL A 638 37.79 15.09 2.63
N LEU A 639 36.97 14.06 2.40
CA LEU A 639 36.01 13.57 3.38
C LEU A 639 36.68 12.64 4.40
N GLN A 640 36.39 12.89 5.67
CA GLN A 640 36.74 12.07 6.81
C GLN A 640 35.49 11.32 7.23
N HIS A 641 35.58 10.00 7.28
CA HIS A 641 34.47 9.13 7.65
C HIS A 641 34.77 8.47 8.99
N PRO A 642 33.74 8.18 9.81
CA PRO A 642 33.95 7.39 11.01
C PRO A 642 34.55 6.07 10.59
N ALA A 643 35.49 5.55 11.41
CA ALA A 643 35.98 4.20 11.22
C ALA A 643 34.78 3.28 11.06
N ALA A 644 34.68 2.62 9.90
CA ALA A 644 33.69 1.57 9.74
C ALA A 644 33.89 0.63 10.93
N PRO A 645 32.82 0.27 11.67
CA PRO A 645 32.96 -0.68 12.75
C PRO A 645 33.76 -1.85 12.19
N ALA A 646 34.84 -2.24 12.89
CA ALA A 646 35.55 -3.47 12.57
C ALA A 646 34.46 -4.48 12.30
N ARG A 647 34.39 -4.99 11.06
CA ARG A 647 33.25 -5.81 10.64
C ARG A 647 33.03 -6.77 11.80
N ASP A 648 31.92 -6.61 12.51
CA ASP A 648 31.41 -7.70 13.30
C ASP A 648 31.08 -8.65 12.16
N GLU A 649 32.03 -9.53 11.83
CA GLU A 649 31.83 -10.62 10.89
C GLU A 649 30.87 -11.52 11.64
N GLY A 650 29.62 -11.06 11.76
CA GLY A 650 28.48 -11.91 11.95
C GLY A 650 28.67 -13.02 10.94
N PHE A 651 28.63 -14.24 11.45
CA PHE A 651 28.89 -15.42 10.65
C PHE A 651 28.09 -15.32 9.33
N GLY A 652 28.80 -15.42 8.22
CA GLY A 652 28.23 -15.46 6.89
C GLY A 652 28.87 -16.63 6.14
N PHE A 653 28.05 -17.41 5.45
CA PHE A 653 28.57 -18.51 4.62
C PHE A 653 29.39 -17.93 3.46
N LYS A 654 30.66 -18.30 3.38
CA LYS A 654 31.57 -17.93 2.30
C LYS A 654 32.00 -19.20 1.56
N PHE A 655 31.38 -19.49 0.42
CA PHE A 655 31.76 -20.60 -0.47
C PHE A 655 31.98 -20.11 -1.90
N GLN A 656 32.72 -20.88 -2.68
CA GLN A 656 33.01 -20.62 -4.09
C GLN A 656 31.87 -21.09 -4.98
N GLY A 657 31.49 -20.23 -5.93
CA GLY A 657 30.40 -20.48 -6.88
C GLY A 657 29.01 -20.36 -6.25
N LYS A 658 27.98 -20.70 -7.02
CA LYS A 658 26.58 -20.75 -6.57
C LYS A 658 26.20 -22.18 -6.20
N VAL A 659 25.16 -22.32 -5.38
CA VAL A 659 24.46 -23.58 -5.17
C VAL A 659 23.64 -23.89 -6.41
N VAL A 660 24.00 -24.95 -7.12
CA VAL A 660 23.32 -25.37 -8.34
C VAL A 660 22.15 -26.27 -7.98
N THR A 661 20.95 -25.78 -8.21
CA THR A 661 19.69 -26.45 -7.85
C THR A 661 19.04 -27.01 -9.10
N LEU A 662 18.65 -28.29 -9.07
CA LEU A 662 17.86 -28.91 -10.13
C LEU A 662 16.49 -29.31 -9.57
N ASP A 663 15.42 -28.73 -10.11
CA ASP A 663 14.03 -28.93 -9.70
C ASP A 663 13.27 -29.74 -10.75
N HIS A 664 13.06 -31.04 -10.50
CA HIS A 664 12.28 -31.91 -11.36
C HIS A 664 10.81 -31.94 -10.89
N GLY A 665 9.94 -31.26 -11.64
CA GLY A 665 8.52 -31.08 -11.34
C GLY A 665 8.10 -29.62 -11.08
N GLY A 666 9.05 -28.67 -11.09
CA GLY A 666 8.77 -27.25 -10.90
C GLY A 666 8.26 -26.88 -9.50
N THR A 667 8.49 -27.74 -8.50
CA THR A 667 7.90 -27.60 -7.17
C THR A 667 8.54 -26.49 -6.35
N LEU A 668 9.86 -26.29 -6.49
CA LEU A 668 10.58 -25.22 -5.81
C LEU A 668 10.18 -23.87 -6.38
N ILE A 669 10.17 -23.74 -7.70
CA ILE A 669 9.86 -22.46 -8.37
C ILE A 669 8.38 -22.05 -8.22
N ALA A 670 7.48 -23.00 -7.96
CA ALA A 670 6.10 -22.72 -7.55
C ALA A 670 5.96 -22.23 -6.10
N SER A 671 7.02 -22.30 -5.28
CA SER A 671 6.96 -21.90 -3.85
C SER A 671 7.08 -20.39 -3.68
N ALA A 672 6.35 -19.83 -2.70
CA ALA A 672 6.44 -18.42 -2.34
C ALA A 672 7.85 -18.02 -1.83
N GLN A 673 8.62 -18.99 -1.33
CA GLN A 673 9.96 -18.78 -0.78
C GLN A 673 11.06 -18.79 -1.85
N PHE A 674 10.77 -19.25 -3.08
CA PHE A 674 11.74 -19.21 -4.18
C PHE A 674 12.24 -17.78 -4.45
N VAL A 675 11.35 -16.79 -4.40
CA VAL A 675 11.70 -15.37 -4.54
C VAL A 675 12.73 -14.93 -3.51
N ALA A 676 12.62 -15.41 -2.27
CA ALA A 676 13.56 -15.09 -1.20
C ALA A 676 14.93 -15.74 -1.44
N LEU A 677 14.95 -17.01 -1.84
CA LEU A 677 16.17 -17.74 -2.19
C LEU A 677 16.90 -17.09 -3.38
N GLN A 678 16.15 -16.71 -4.42
CA GLN A 678 16.72 -16.13 -5.62
C GLN A 678 17.37 -14.75 -5.36
N LYS A 679 16.75 -13.94 -4.51
CA LYS A 679 17.29 -12.63 -4.08
C LYS A 679 18.59 -12.72 -3.29
N MET A 680 18.94 -13.88 -2.73
CA MET A 680 20.23 -14.08 -2.04
C MET A 680 21.41 -14.11 -3.03
N ALA A 681 21.15 -14.23 -4.34
CA ALA A 681 22.16 -14.38 -5.39
C ALA A 681 23.14 -15.56 -5.17
N ALA A 682 22.79 -16.49 -4.28
CA ALA A 682 23.60 -17.65 -3.93
C ALA A 682 23.21 -18.92 -4.71
N PHE A 683 22.09 -18.90 -5.44
CA PHE A 683 21.53 -20.05 -6.15
C PHE A 683 21.56 -19.86 -7.67
N SER A 684 21.71 -20.96 -8.41
CA SER A 684 21.50 -21.07 -9.85
C SER A 684 20.57 -22.25 -10.09
N THR A 685 19.36 -21.99 -10.60
CA THR A 685 18.28 -22.99 -10.62
C THR A 685 17.97 -23.46 -12.03
N VAL A 686 17.88 -24.77 -12.24
CA VAL A 686 17.39 -25.41 -13.46
C VAL A 686 16.10 -26.17 -13.12
N ALA A 687 14.99 -25.81 -13.76
CA ALA A 687 13.68 -26.39 -13.47
C ALA A 687 13.07 -27.06 -14.70
N PHE A 688 12.63 -28.31 -14.53
CA PHE A 688 11.88 -29.07 -15.52
C PHE A 688 10.43 -29.18 -15.06
N ASP A 689 9.49 -28.70 -15.86
CA ASP A 689 8.07 -28.72 -15.53
C ASP A 689 7.29 -29.44 -16.64
N PRO A 690 7.10 -30.76 -16.53
CA PRO A 690 6.43 -31.56 -17.56
C PRO A 690 5.00 -31.10 -17.86
N ALA A 691 4.32 -30.57 -16.85
CA ALA A 691 2.93 -30.14 -16.92
C ALA A 691 2.75 -28.63 -17.17
N SER A 692 3.85 -27.86 -17.28
CA SER A 692 3.85 -26.41 -17.53
C SER A 692 2.94 -25.63 -16.58
N ARG A 693 3.01 -25.96 -15.28
CA ARG A 693 2.22 -25.38 -14.19
C ARG A 693 2.66 -23.96 -13.81
N ILE A 694 3.86 -23.53 -14.21
CA ILE A 694 4.38 -22.19 -13.89
C ILE A 694 4.03 -21.16 -14.97
N ASP A 695 3.17 -20.21 -14.63
CA ASP A 695 2.67 -19.15 -15.52
C ASP A 695 3.53 -17.86 -15.49
N ASN A 696 4.29 -17.63 -14.43
CA ASN A 696 5.08 -16.42 -14.20
C ASN A 696 6.60 -16.62 -14.33
N ALA A 697 7.06 -17.70 -14.98
CA ALA A 697 8.48 -18.08 -15.03
C ALA A 697 9.43 -16.97 -15.54
N ARG A 698 8.96 -16.11 -16.47
CA ARG A 698 9.75 -14.96 -16.96
C ARG A 698 10.03 -13.92 -15.87
N GLN A 699 9.05 -13.65 -15.01
CA GLN A 699 9.21 -12.74 -13.88
C GLN A 699 10.17 -13.33 -12.85
N LEU A 700 10.06 -14.64 -12.60
CA LEU A 700 10.96 -15.36 -11.69
C LEU A 700 12.42 -15.35 -12.19
N ALA A 701 12.63 -15.45 -13.51
CA ALA A 701 13.96 -15.37 -14.11
C ALA A 701 14.63 -13.99 -14.02
N GLN A 702 13.87 -12.92 -13.77
CA GLN A 702 14.44 -11.57 -13.55
C GLN A 702 15.05 -11.42 -12.15
N LEU A 703 14.72 -12.30 -11.20
CA LEU A 703 15.18 -12.22 -9.82
C LEU A 703 16.59 -12.82 -9.63
N GLY A 704 17.10 -13.60 -10.60
CA GLY A 704 18.41 -14.24 -10.57
C GLY A 704 18.54 -15.34 -11.63
N GLU A 705 19.56 -16.19 -11.55
CA GLU A 705 19.78 -17.29 -12.50
C GLU A 705 18.72 -18.41 -12.39
N LEU A 706 17.80 -18.46 -13.36
CA LEU A 706 16.80 -19.51 -13.53
C LEU A 706 16.74 -19.95 -15.00
N HIS A 707 16.94 -21.26 -15.22
CA HIS A 707 16.71 -21.93 -16.51
C HIS A 707 15.46 -22.78 -16.40
N TYR A 708 14.36 -22.34 -17.03
CA TYR A 708 13.06 -22.99 -16.97
C TYR A 708 12.75 -23.73 -18.28
N TYR A 709 12.45 -25.02 -18.18
CA TYR A 709 12.10 -25.91 -19.28
C TYR A 709 10.63 -26.37 -19.12
N PRO A 710 9.67 -25.64 -19.72
CA PRO A 710 8.28 -26.07 -19.75
C PRO A 710 8.11 -27.28 -20.68
N HIS A 711 7.17 -28.16 -20.36
CA HIS A 711 6.81 -29.32 -21.18
C HIS A 711 8.00 -30.25 -21.47
N ALA A 712 8.90 -30.41 -20.51
CA ALA A 712 10.04 -31.32 -20.56
C ALA A 712 10.23 -31.98 -19.19
N ALA A 713 10.71 -33.22 -19.18
CA ALA A 713 10.96 -33.99 -17.96
C ALA A 713 12.39 -34.53 -17.91
N LEU A 714 12.81 -34.99 -16.73
CA LEU A 714 13.95 -35.88 -16.59
C LEU A 714 13.46 -37.33 -16.56
N GLY A 715 14.29 -38.25 -17.08
CA GLY A 715 13.96 -39.67 -17.13
C GLY A 715 15.01 -40.48 -17.87
N ASN A 716 14.58 -41.45 -18.66
CA ASN A 716 15.46 -42.38 -19.39
C ASN A 716 15.89 -41.88 -20.78
N GLY A 717 15.52 -40.66 -21.18
CA GLY A 717 15.84 -40.09 -22.49
C GLY A 717 14.94 -40.58 -23.63
N GLN A 718 13.91 -41.39 -23.35
CA GLN A 718 12.85 -41.72 -24.29
C GLN A 718 11.63 -40.83 -24.02
N PRO A 719 10.82 -40.48 -25.04
CA PRO A 719 9.60 -39.71 -24.81
C PRO A 719 8.69 -40.38 -23.78
N ALA A 720 8.25 -39.60 -22.77
CA ALA A 720 7.28 -40.04 -21.79
C ALA A 720 5.88 -39.59 -22.20
N THR A 721 4.85 -40.19 -21.58
CA THR A 721 3.47 -39.74 -21.74
C THR A 721 3.11 -38.87 -20.55
N LEU A 722 2.78 -37.60 -20.80
CA LEU A 722 2.08 -36.74 -19.85
C LEU A 722 0.59 -37.09 -19.88
N TYR A 723 0.09 -37.61 -18.77
CA TYR A 723 -1.33 -37.84 -18.51
C TYR A 723 -1.92 -36.52 -18.00
N ALA A 724 -2.52 -35.73 -18.89
CA ALA A 724 -3.23 -34.52 -18.49
C ALA A 724 -4.57 -34.92 -17.88
N CYS A 725 -4.73 -34.67 -16.59
CA CYS A 725 -5.88 -35.07 -15.78
C CYS A 725 -6.88 -33.91 -15.61
N LEU A 726 -8.15 -34.25 -15.35
CA LEU A 726 -9.21 -33.28 -15.05
C LEU A 726 -8.89 -32.43 -13.82
N ASP A 727 -8.18 -33.01 -12.85
CA ASP A 727 -7.46 -32.28 -11.81
C ASP A 727 -6.03 -32.04 -12.33
N PRO A 728 -5.65 -30.80 -12.70
CA PRO A 728 -4.33 -30.52 -13.25
C PRO A 728 -3.18 -30.88 -12.32
N ALA A 729 -3.41 -30.92 -11.01
CA ALA A 729 -2.35 -31.26 -10.08
C ALA A 729 -2.12 -32.77 -9.97
N MET A 730 -3.03 -33.58 -10.52
CA MET A 730 -2.82 -35.00 -10.84
C MET A 730 -2.25 -35.21 -12.24
N SER A 731 -1.93 -34.14 -13.00
CA SER A 731 -1.33 -34.29 -14.33
C SER A 731 0.17 -34.57 -14.22
N ALA A 732 0.63 -35.68 -14.79
CA ALA A 732 1.97 -36.17 -14.53
C ALA A 732 2.50 -37.10 -15.63
N THR A 733 3.80 -37.44 -15.58
CA THR A 733 4.37 -38.46 -16.47
C THR A 733 4.08 -39.90 -16.02
N LEU A 734 3.76 -40.11 -14.74
CA LEU A 734 3.23 -41.39 -14.25
C LEU A 734 1.72 -41.47 -14.50
N ALA A 735 1.20 -42.69 -14.73
CA ALA A 735 -0.23 -42.91 -14.98
C ALA A 735 -1.03 -42.86 -13.67
N PRO A 736 -2.19 -42.18 -13.57
CA PRO A 736 -2.99 -42.15 -12.32
C PRO A 736 -3.69 -43.50 -12.03
N LEU A 737 -3.82 -43.90 -10.75
CA LEU A 737 -4.32 -45.24 -10.36
C LEU A 737 -5.84 -45.44 -10.41
N ALA A 738 -6.65 -44.46 -9.98
CA ALA A 738 -8.12 -44.35 -10.23
C ALA A 738 -8.72 -43.28 -9.30
N ALA A 739 -8.93 -42.06 -9.81
CA ALA A 739 -9.81 -41.01 -9.25
C ALA A 739 -9.87 -39.75 -10.15
N SER A 740 -8.83 -39.47 -10.95
CA SER A 740 -8.84 -38.37 -11.92
C SER A 740 -9.10 -38.89 -13.33
N ALA A 741 -10.09 -38.31 -14.02
CA ALA A 741 -10.31 -38.60 -15.43
C ALA A 741 -9.13 -38.05 -16.25
N VAL A 742 -8.44 -38.90 -17.01
CA VAL A 742 -7.39 -38.47 -17.96
C VAL A 742 -8.10 -37.79 -19.13
N LEU A 743 -7.88 -36.49 -19.30
CA LEU A 743 -8.42 -35.68 -20.40
C LEU A 743 -7.64 -35.86 -21.69
N ALA A 744 -6.30 -35.95 -21.59
CA ALA A 744 -5.43 -36.12 -22.74
C ALA A 744 -4.14 -36.86 -22.37
N LYS A 745 -3.53 -37.51 -23.36
CA LYS A 745 -2.20 -38.11 -23.27
C LYS A 745 -1.29 -37.39 -24.26
N LEU A 746 -0.30 -36.67 -23.75
CA LEU A 746 0.60 -35.84 -24.54
C LEU A 746 2.02 -36.43 -24.49
N ALA A 747 2.73 -36.44 -25.61
CA ALA A 747 4.13 -36.85 -25.60
C ALA A 747 4.99 -35.72 -25.03
N VAL A 748 5.81 -36.02 -24.02
CA VAL A 748 6.75 -35.07 -23.41
C VAL A 748 8.18 -35.59 -23.59
N PRO A 749 9.11 -34.78 -24.11
CA PRO A 749 10.51 -35.18 -24.20
C PRO A 749 11.09 -35.38 -22.78
N THR A 750 11.82 -36.48 -22.60
CA THR A 750 12.62 -36.69 -21.39
C THR A 750 14.11 -36.59 -21.69
N LEU A 751 14.89 -36.11 -20.74
CA LEU A 751 16.35 -36.12 -20.79
C LEU A 751 16.91 -37.01 -19.67
N LYS A 752 17.98 -37.76 -19.99
CA LYS A 752 18.78 -38.40 -18.95
C LYS A 752 19.54 -37.34 -18.17
N LEU A 753 19.53 -37.43 -16.85
CA LEU A 753 20.23 -36.46 -15.99
C LEU A 753 21.72 -36.35 -16.37
N ASP A 754 22.38 -37.47 -16.67
CA ASP A 754 23.79 -37.49 -17.10
C ASP A 754 24.02 -37.01 -18.55
N ALA A 755 22.98 -36.81 -19.35
CA ALA A 755 23.09 -36.36 -20.75
C ALA A 755 22.96 -34.83 -20.91
N ILE A 756 22.77 -34.07 -19.83
CA ILE A 756 22.65 -32.62 -19.89
C ILE A 756 24.05 -32.01 -20.06
N ASN A 757 24.36 -31.61 -21.29
CA ASN A 757 25.65 -31.00 -21.63
C ASN A 757 25.76 -29.58 -21.03
N GLY A 758 26.89 -29.29 -20.39
CA GLY A 758 27.15 -27.98 -19.79
C GLY A 758 26.49 -27.74 -18.43
N LEU A 759 25.79 -28.75 -17.87
CA LEU A 759 25.29 -28.67 -16.50
C LEU A 759 26.47 -28.73 -15.51
N PRO A 760 26.67 -27.71 -14.65
CA PRO A 760 27.63 -27.80 -13.56
C PRO A 760 27.26 -28.93 -12.58
N SER A 761 28.14 -29.27 -11.64
CA SER A 761 27.81 -30.22 -10.56
C SER A 761 26.52 -29.78 -9.84
N VAL A 762 25.48 -30.62 -9.84
CA VAL A 762 24.21 -30.33 -9.18
C VAL A 762 24.40 -30.49 -7.68
N ASP A 763 24.33 -29.40 -6.90
CA ASP A 763 24.49 -29.43 -5.44
C ASP A 763 23.19 -29.92 -4.75
N TRP A 764 22.03 -29.47 -5.25
CA TRP A 764 20.72 -29.78 -4.68
C TRP A 764 19.76 -30.31 -5.75
N LEU A 765 19.36 -31.58 -5.62
CA LEU A 765 18.40 -32.22 -6.52
C LEU A 765 17.04 -32.36 -5.83
N LEU A 766 16.00 -31.79 -6.43
CA LEU A 766 14.61 -32.00 -6.02
C LEU A 766 13.92 -32.95 -7.00
N LEU A 767 13.29 -33.98 -6.45
CA LEU A 767 12.49 -34.95 -7.14
C LEU A 767 11.05 -34.84 -6.64
N ASP A 768 10.10 -34.62 -7.54
CA ASP A 768 8.70 -34.68 -7.18
C ASP A 768 8.20 -36.12 -6.98
N ASN A 769 6.91 -36.23 -6.63
CA ASN A 769 6.21 -37.49 -6.45
C ASN A 769 5.37 -37.89 -7.67
N LEU A 770 5.23 -37.04 -8.68
CA LEU A 770 4.28 -37.28 -9.78
C LEU A 770 4.98 -37.82 -11.03
N ASN A 771 6.26 -37.52 -11.18
CA ASN A 771 7.08 -37.97 -12.31
C ASN A 771 7.98 -39.15 -11.91
N ASP A 772 8.58 -39.79 -12.92
CA ASP A 772 9.39 -40.99 -12.74
C ASP A 772 10.76 -40.69 -12.08
N SER A 773 10.73 -40.48 -10.77
CA SER A 773 11.91 -40.20 -9.96
C SER A 773 12.92 -41.36 -9.93
N LEU A 774 12.49 -42.60 -10.16
CA LEU A 774 13.40 -43.74 -10.22
C LEU A 774 14.24 -43.69 -11.49
N ALA A 775 13.65 -43.42 -12.66
CA ALA A 775 14.39 -43.25 -13.89
C ALA A 775 15.42 -42.12 -13.80
N VAL A 776 15.09 -41.01 -13.12
CA VAL A 776 16.04 -39.92 -12.88
C VAL A 776 17.25 -40.39 -12.06
N ILE A 777 17.01 -41.15 -10.98
CA ILE A 777 18.08 -41.69 -10.13
C ILE A 777 18.92 -42.72 -10.89
N GLU A 778 18.28 -43.60 -11.67
CA GLU A 778 18.94 -44.64 -12.45
C GLU A 778 19.87 -44.08 -13.52
N HIS A 779 19.42 -43.05 -14.25
CA HIS A 779 20.16 -42.43 -15.34
C HIS A 779 20.93 -41.16 -14.95
N GLY A 780 21.16 -40.96 -13.66
CA GLY A 780 21.88 -39.83 -13.07
C GLY A 780 23.15 -40.20 -12.32
N GLN A 781 23.77 -41.35 -12.61
CA GLN A 781 24.88 -41.90 -11.81
C GLN A 781 26.08 -40.95 -11.71
N ARG A 782 26.47 -40.29 -12.81
CA ARG A 782 27.58 -39.33 -12.82
C ARG A 782 27.20 -38.08 -12.03
N THR A 783 26.06 -37.47 -12.32
CA THR A 783 25.62 -36.23 -11.67
C THR A 783 25.42 -36.43 -10.16
N LEU A 784 24.82 -37.55 -9.75
CA LEU A 784 24.60 -37.87 -8.35
C LEU A 784 25.87 -38.10 -7.55
N ALA A 785 27.02 -38.38 -8.19
CA ALA A 785 28.31 -38.56 -7.52
C ALA A 785 28.81 -37.26 -6.86
N ASP A 786 28.45 -36.10 -7.40
CA ASP A 786 28.81 -34.79 -6.87
C ASP A 786 27.66 -34.08 -6.12
N THR A 787 26.45 -34.64 -6.17
CA THR A 787 25.27 -34.07 -5.50
C THR A 787 25.34 -34.11 -3.99
N LEU A 788 25.15 -32.94 -3.37
CA LEU A 788 25.29 -32.78 -1.91
C LEU A 788 24.01 -33.10 -1.16
N LEU A 789 22.85 -32.93 -1.79
CA LEU A 789 21.56 -33.12 -1.14
C LEU A 789 20.51 -33.53 -2.16
N VAL A 790 19.77 -34.60 -1.85
CA VAL A 790 18.60 -35.02 -2.61
C VAL A 790 17.37 -34.87 -1.74
N GLN A 791 16.38 -34.13 -2.23
CA GLN A 791 15.06 -34.07 -1.63
C GLN A 791 14.08 -34.78 -2.57
N ALA A 792 13.41 -35.82 -2.09
CA ALA A 792 12.39 -36.52 -2.86
C ALA A 792 11.04 -36.42 -2.16
N ARG A 793 10.05 -35.88 -2.86
CA ARG A 793 8.66 -35.93 -2.38
C ARG A 793 8.14 -37.35 -2.53
N VAL A 794 7.57 -37.90 -1.45
CA VAL A 794 7.07 -39.28 -1.40
C VAL A 794 5.64 -39.30 -0.89
N ASN A 795 4.83 -40.16 -1.50
CA ASN A 795 3.48 -40.45 -1.02
C ASN A 795 3.49 -41.71 -0.15
N PHE A 796 2.66 -41.70 0.89
CA PHE A 796 2.41 -42.88 1.74
C PHE A 796 1.16 -43.65 1.30
N ALA A 797 0.34 -43.04 0.44
CA ALA A 797 -0.73 -43.70 -0.31
C ALA A 797 -0.51 -43.39 -1.80
N PRO A 798 -0.28 -44.41 -2.66
CA PRO A 798 0.06 -44.18 -4.05
C PRO A 798 -1.12 -43.56 -4.81
N THR A 799 -0.85 -42.51 -5.57
CA THR A 799 -1.83 -41.83 -6.43
C THR A 799 -1.63 -42.15 -7.90
N HIS A 800 -0.43 -42.59 -8.27
CA HIS A 800 -0.03 -42.95 -9.63
C HIS A 800 0.60 -44.35 -9.64
N ASP A 801 0.44 -45.04 -10.76
CA ASP A 801 1.04 -46.33 -11.04
C ASP A 801 2.56 -46.16 -11.09
N GLN A 802 3.26 -47.14 -10.52
CA GLN A 802 4.72 -47.14 -10.38
C GLN A 802 5.29 -45.93 -9.60
N GLN A 803 4.47 -45.21 -8.82
CA GLN A 803 4.93 -44.14 -7.95
C GLN A 803 5.87 -44.70 -6.88
N ALA A 804 7.09 -44.15 -6.80
CA ALA A 804 8.12 -44.66 -5.92
C ALA A 804 7.86 -44.30 -4.45
N ASP A 805 7.91 -45.31 -3.58
CA ASP A 805 7.88 -45.09 -2.14
C ASP A 805 9.26 -44.70 -1.58
N VAL A 806 9.27 -44.26 -0.31
CA VAL A 806 10.51 -43.85 0.38
C VAL A 806 11.53 -44.99 0.46
N GLY A 807 11.10 -46.25 0.55
CA GLY A 807 11.97 -47.41 0.66
C GLY A 807 12.69 -47.75 -0.64
N LEU A 808 12.01 -47.63 -1.78
CA LEU A 808 12.59 -47.78 -3.11
C LEU A 808 13.61 -46.67 -3.39
N ILE A 809 13.23 -45.41 -3.15
CA ILE A 809 14.14 -44.28 -3.32
C ILE A 809 15.36 -44.42 -2.40
N SER A 810 15.15 -44.79 -1.13
CA SER A 810 16.23 -45.00 -0.16
C SER A 810 17.21 -46.08 -0.61
N ARG A 811 16.73 -47.23 -1.12
CA ARG A 811 17.59 -48.30 -1.64
C ARG A 811 18.40 -47.84 -2.86
N CYS A 812 17.79 -47.07 -3.76
CA CYS A 812 18.46 -46.59 -4.96
C CYS A 812 19.53 -45.53 -4.64
N LEU A 813 19.24 -44.61 -3.72
CA LEU A 813 20.17 -43.57 -3.29
C LEU A 813 21.27 -44.11 -2.36
N ALA A 814 20.99 -45.13 -1.53
CA ALA A 814 21.99 -45.79 -0.69
C ALA A 814 23.11 -46.44 -1.51
N ARG A 815 22.78 -47.05 -2.66
CA ARG A 815 23.80 -47.57 -3.61
C ARG A 815 24.69 -46.47 -4.20
N ARG A 816 24.33 -45.20 -4.03
CA ARG A 816 25.03 -44.01 -4.51
C ARG A 816 25.59 -43.14 -3.37
N GLY A 817 25.72 -43.72 -2.17
CA GLY A 817 26.37 -43.07 -1.04
C GLY A 817 25.51 -42.01 -0.33
N PHE A 818 24.18 -42.15 -0.35
CA PHE A 818 23.26 -41.30 0.41
C PHE A 818 22.56 -42.09 1.51
N SER A 819 22.29 -41.44 2.63
CA SER A 819 21.47 -41.94 3.72
C SER A 819 20.20 -41.11 3.87
N PHE A 820 19.08 -41.79 4.12
CA PHE A 820 17.85 -41.12 4.53
C PHE A 820 18.07 -40.42 5.88
N TYR A 821 17.78 -39.13 5.96
CA TYR A 821 18.02 -38.32 7.15
C TYR A 821 16.73 -38.04 7.93
N ARG A 822 15.75 -37.38 7.30
CA ARG A 822 14.45 -37.08 7.94
C ARG A 822 13.36 -36.79 6.91
N LEU A 823 12.11 -36.71 7.39
CA LEU A 823 10.98 -36.18 6.65
C LEU A 823 10.76 -34.69 6.99
N ASN A 824 10.54 -33.89 5.97
CA ASN A 824 10.08 -32.51 6.06
C ASN A 824 8.68 -32.37 5.45
N ASN A 825 8.02 -31.24 5.71
CA ASN A 825 6.75 -30.88 5.08
C ASN A 825 5.68 -31.99 5.14
N LEU A 826 5.49 -32.56 6.33
CA LEU A 826 4.51 -33.63 6.56
C LEU A 826 3.09 -33.15 6.23
N GLN A 827 2.47 -33.74 5.22
CA GLN A 827 1.10 -33.43 4.82
C GLN A 827 0.16 -34.51 5.34
N HIS A 828 -0.84 -34.08 6.11
CA HIS A 828 -1.84 -34.96 6.68
C HIS A 828 -3.22 -34.65 6.10
N ILE A 829 -4.04 -35.69 5.96
CA ILE A 829 -5.48 -35.58 5.71
C ILE A 829 -6.21 -36.04 6.98
N SER A 830 -7.30 -35.37 7.32
CA SER A 830 -8.21 -35.78 8.39
C SER A 830 -9.37 -36.58 7.81
N HIS A 831 -9.77 -37.66 8.50
CA HIS A 831 -11.00 -38.41 8.20
C HIS A 831 -12.05 -38.11 9.27
N PRO A 832 -12.78 -36.98 9.22
CA PRO A 832 -13.84 -36.73 10.17
C PRO A 832 -14.99 -37.71 9.96
N ALA A 833 -15.53 -38.28 11.04
CA ALA A 833 -16.87 -38.89 11.00
C ALA A 833 -17.92 -37.78 10.82
N GLU A 834 -19.04 -38.09 10.17
CA GLU A 834 -20.14 -37.14 9.96
C GLU A 834 -20.52 -36.46 11.29
N GLY A 835 -20.47 -35.12 11.31
CA GLY A 835 -20.89 -34.30 12.45
C GLY A 835 -19.80 -33.82 13.43
N GLN A 836 -18.52 -34.16 13.24
CA GLN A 836 -17.43 -33.63 14.09
C GLN A 836 -16.75 -32.38 13.49
N SER A 837 -16.53 -31.36 14.34
CA SER A 837 -15.78 -30.14 13.98
C SER A 837 -14.28 -30.44 13.78
N LEU A 838 -13.75 -30.02 12.62
CA LEU A 838 -12.33 -30.14 12.24
C LEU A 838 -11.38 -29.50 13.26
N ASP A 839 -11.84 -28.52 14.04
CA ASP A 839 -11.03 -27.79 15.03
C ASP A 839 -10.58 -28.66 16.22
N GLN A 840 -11.15 -29.86 16.39
CA GLN A 840 -10.86 -30.76 17.52
C GLN A 840 -10.13 -32.05 17.13
N LEU A 841 -9.96 -32.34 15.83
CA LEU A 841 -9.30 -33.56 15.37
C LEU A 841 -7.87 -33.25 14.93
N ARG A 842 -6.89 -33.88 15.57
CA ARG A 842 -5.51 -33.90 15.05
C ARG A 842 -5.50 -34.74 13.77
N ALA A 843 -5.18 -34.13 12.64
CA ALA A 843 -5.00 -34.84 11.37
C ALA A 843 -4.02 -36.00 11.57
N SER A 844 -4.47 -37.22 11.29
CA SER A 844 -3.76 -38.44 11.68
C SER A 844 -3.25 -39.25 10.49
N HIS A 845 -3.77 -39.04 9.28
CA HIS A 845 -3.35 -39.77 8.10
C HIS A 845 -2.30 -38.96 7.32
N LEU A 846 -1.03 -39.33 7.48
CA LEU A 846 0.07 -38.78 6.69
C LEU A 846 -0.05 -39.28 5.24
N VAL A 847 -0.14 -38.35 4.27
CA VAL A 847 -0.31 -38.69 2.85
C VAL A 847 0.93 -38.45 2.02
N CYS A 848 1.72 -37.42 2.36
CA CYS A 848 2.90 -37.04 1.61
C CYS A 848 3.92 -36.36 2.53
N ALA A 849 5.20 -36.49 2.20
CA ALA A 849 6.28 -35.79 2.85
C ALA A 849 7.46 -35.58 1.89
N ASP A 850 8.35 -34.65 2.25
CA ASP A 850 9.62 -34.47 1.56
C ASP A 850 10.70 -35.26 2.29
N ALA A 851 11.14 -36.37 1.70
CA ALA A 851 12.23 -37.21 2.22
C ALA A 851 13.58 -36.57 1.88
N LEU A 852 14.35 -36.26 2.92
CA LEU A 852 15.66 -35.63 2.81
C LEU A 852 16.77 -36.67 2.89
N PHE A 853 17.63 -36.71 1.88
CA PHE A 853 18.77 -37.62 1.78
C PHE A 853 20.07 -36.84 1.75
N LEU A 854 20.97 -37.19 2.68
CA LEU A 854 22.30 -36.58 2.83
C LEU A 854 23.39 -37.62 2.49
N PRO A 855 24.62 -37.20 2.15
CA PRO A 855 25.74 -38.10 1.96
C PRO A 855 25.93 -39.00 3.19
N ASP A 856 26.21 -40.29 2.99
CA ASP A 856 26.55 -41.18 4.09
C ASP A 856 27.92 -40.84 4.69
N ALA A 857 28.30 -41.50 5.79
CA ALA A 857 29.55 -41.20 6.48
C ALA A 857 30.79 -41.33 5.59
N THR A 858 30.82 -42.33 4.70
CA THR A 858 31.94 -42.58 3.78
C THR A 858 32.06 -41.44 2.77
N ARG A 859 30.93 -41.01 2.20
CA ARG A 859 30.89 -39.92 1.23
C ARG A 859 31.12 -38.56 1.89
N MET A 860 30.57 -38.33 3.07
CA MET A 860 30.75 -37.10 3.84
C MET A 860 32.23 -36.83 4.16
N ALA A 861 33.00 -37.90 4.42
CA ALA A 861 34.42 -37.80 4.75
C ALA A 861 35.29 -37.28 3.59
N VAL A 862 34.87 -37.49 2.34
CA VAL A 862 35.64 -37.11 1.13
C VAL A 862 35.14 -35.81 0.49
N LEU A 863 34.11 -35.15 1.03
CA LEU A 863 33.67 -33.84 0.54
C LEU A 863 34.76 -32.80 0.75
N SER A 864 34.97 -31.94 -0.26
CA SER A 864 35.81 -30.74 -0.14
C SER A 864 35.22 -29.72 0.82
N ASP A 865 36.05 -28.82 1.35
CA ASP A 865 35.59 -27.74 2.24
C ASP A 865 34.49 -26.89 1.59
N ASN A 866 34.62 -26.62 0.29
CA ASN A 866 33.61 -25.87 -0.45
C ASN A 866 32.25 -26.59 -0.51
N GLN A 867 32.26 -27.91 -0.73
CA GLN A 867 31.06 -28.74 -0.72
C GLN A 867 30.44 -28.81 0.68
N ARG A 868 31.26 -28.94 1.72
CA ARG A 868 30.79 -28.90 3.11
C ARG A 868 30.15 -27.56 3.46
N LEU A 869 30.71 -26.45 3.00
CA LEU A 869 30.14 -25.10 3.18
C LEU A 869 28.81 -24.92 2.45
N LYS A 870 28.71 -25.36 1.19
CA LYS A 870 27.45 -25.35 0.43
C LYS A 870 26.37 -26.21 1.07
N LEU A 871 26.73 -27.40 1.54
CA LEU A 871 25.80 -28.30 2.23
C LEU A 871 25.34 -27.70 3.58
N ALA A 872 26.27 -27.14 4.36
CA ALA A 872 25.93 -26.46 5.60
C ALA A 872 25.03 -25.24 5.37
N PHE A 873 25.26 -24.47 4.30
CA PHE A 873 24.41 -23.36 3.88
C PHE A 873 22.99 -23.83 3.51
N LEU A 874 22.86 -24.91 2.73
CA LEU A 874 21.55 -25.50 2.40
C LEU A 874 20.80 -25.96 3.65
N LEU A 875 21.48 -26.68 4.55
CA LEU A 875 20.90 -27.19 5.78
C LEU A 875 20.45 -26.06 6.72
N HIS A 876 21.21 -24.97 6.81
CA HIS A 876 20.82 -23.78 7.54
C HIS A 876 19.64 -23.06 6.89
N THR A 877 19.81 -22.64 5.63
CA THR A 877 18.93 -21.69 4.93
C THR A 877 17.59 -22.30 4.54
N VAL A 878 17.59 -23.56 4.11
CA VAL A 878 16.40 -24.22 3.53
C VAL A 878 15.72 -25.10 4.57
N TYR A 879 16.50 -25.81 5.39
CA TYR A 879 15.98 -26.89 6.23
C TYR A 879 16.03 -26.60 7.73
N ALA A 880 16.65 -25.51 8.19
CA ALA A 880 16.83 -25.24 9.61
C ALA A 880 17.44 -26.43 10.39
N ALA A 881 18.35 -27.19 9.75
CA ALA A 881 19.08 -28.32 10.32
C ALA A 881 20.43 -27.83 10.89
N PHE A 882 20.34 -27.03 11.96
CA PHE A 882 21.47 -26.29 12.49
C PHE A 882 22.55 -27.18 13.09
N ASP A 883 22.17 -28.30 13.71
CA ASP A 883 23.06 -29.29 14.30
C ASP A 883 24.00 -29.92 13.25
N VAL A 884 23.45 -30.37 12.12
CA VAL A 884 24.24 -30.96 11.04
C VAL A 884 25.10 -29.90 10.34
N ALA A 885 24.55 -28.69 10.15
CA ALA A 885 25.34 -27.58 9.63
C ALA A 885 26.53 -27.24 10.56
N THR A 886 26.33 -27.23 11.87
CA THR A 886 27.43 -27.06 12.85
C THR A 886 28.46 -28.18 12.74
N GLN A 887 28.01 -29.45 12.64
CA GLN A 887 28.91 -30.59 12.50
C GLN A 887 29.79 -30.46 11.24
N LEU A 888 29.20 -30.10 10.10
CA LEU A 888 29.93 -29.88 8.85
C LEU A 888 30.96 -28.76 8.98
N LEU A 889 30.56 -27.61 9.54
CA LEU A 889 31.47 -26.49 9.75
C LEU A 889 32.62 -26.86 10.69
N ASN A 890 32.35 -27.66 11.73
CA ASN A 890 33.37 -28.09 12.68
C ASN A 890 34.41 -29.03 12.05
N THR A 891 34.06 -29.73 10.97
CA THR A 891 35.04 -30.53 10.21
C THR A 891 35.92 -29.71 9.27
N ILE A 892 35.54 -28.47 8.98
CA ILE A 892 36.34 -27.52 8.22
C ILE A 892 37.24 -26.74 9.20
N ASP A 893 36.63 -26.12 10.20
CA ASP A 893 37.30 -25.29 11.20
C ASP A 893 36.42 -25.17 12.46
N SER A 894 37.00 -25.51 13.62
CA SER A 894 36.31 -25.42 14.91
C SER A 894 35.94 -23.98 15.30
N ASP A 895 36.73 -22.99 14.90
CA ASP A 895 36.46 -21.58 15.18
C ASP A 895 35.29 -21.07 14.33
N LEU A 896 35.21 -21.52 13.08
CA LEU A 896 34.09 -21.25 12.17
C LEU A 896 32.78 -21.82 12.73
N ALA A 897 32.82 -23.04 13.28
CA ALA A 897 31.65 -23.65 13.93
C ALA A 897 31.22 -22.90 15.20
N ALA A 898 32.17 -22.43 16.01
CA ALA A 898 31.89 -21.63 17.20
C ALA A 898 31.24 -20.28 16.84
N GLN A 899 31.70 -19.62 15.78
CA GLN A 899 31.11 -18.39 15.25
C GLN A 899 29.68 -18.63 14.74
N TYR A 900 29.45 -19.72 14.01
CA TYR A 900 28.13 -20.12 13.55
C TYR A 900 27.14 -20.39 14.70
N LEU A 901 27.58 -21.10 15.74
CA LEU A 901 26.78 -21.35 16.93
C LEU A 901 26.41 -20.05 17.67
N LYS A 902 27.33 -19.08 17.72
CA LYS A 902 27.03 -17.74 18.27
C LYS A 902 25.97 -17.03 17.43
N HIS A 903 26.04 -17.14 16.10
CA HIS A 903 25.05 -16.58 15.18
C HIS A 903 23.65 -17.21 15.36
N CYS A 904 23.56 -18.53 15.50
CA CYS A 904 22.28 -19.24 15.70
C CYS A 904 21.58 -18.94 17.03
N ARG A 905 22.28 -18.32 18.01
CA ARG A 905 21.67 -17.91 19.29
C ARG A 905 20.85 -16.61 19.19
N ASN A 906 20.88 -15.92 18.04
CA ASN A 906 20.10 -14.72 17.82
C ASN A 906 18.73 -15.05 17.16
N PRO A 907 17.59 -14.83 17.84
CA PRO A 907 16.27 -15.19 17.31
C PRO A 907 15.89 -14.49 16.00
N SER A 908 16.46 -13.31 15.73
CA SER A 908 16.19 -12.55 14.49
C SER A 908 16.99 -13.04 13.28
N ALA A 909 17.95 -13.94 13.47
CA ALA A 909 18.80 -14.49 12.41
C ALA A 909 18.37 -15.88 11.92
N MET A 910 17.27 -16.43 12.45
CA MET A 910 16.84 -17.80 12.17
C MET A 910 15.92 -17.86 10.94
N PRO A 911 16.30 -18.57 9.86
CA PRO A 911 15.42 -18.78 8.71
C PRO A 911 14.23 -19.68 9.10
N GLN A 912 13.05 -19.40 8.53
CA GLN A 912 11.94 -20.34 8.60
C GLN A 912 12.17 -21.50 7.61
N PRO A 913 11.77 -22.75 7.94
CA PRO A 913 11.91 -23.88 7.04
C PRO A 913 11.21 -23.66 5.69
N LEU A 914 11.75 -24.28 4.63
CA LEU A 914 11.15 -24.20 3.31
C LEU A 914 9.80 -24.94 3.25
N GLU A 915 8.69 -24.21 3.11
CA GLU A 915 7.36 -24.75 2.79
C GLU A 915 7.17 -24.77 1.26
N LEU A 916 7.30 -25.97 0.68
CA LEU A 916 6.97 -26.21 -0.74
C LEU A 916 5.44 -26.21 -0.96
N PRO A 917 4.97 -26.01 -2.22
CA PRO A 917 3.55 -26.07 -2.56
C PRO A 917 2.93 -27.35 -2.01
N ARG A 918 1.80 -27.21 -1.31
CA ARG A 918 1.07 -28.35 -0.75
C ARG A 918 0.47 -29.19 -1.86
N ALA A 919 0.10 -30.44 -1.57
CA ALA A 919 -0.74 -31.20 -2.49
C ALA A 919 -1.95 -30.34 -2.87
N PRO A 920 -2.40 -30.42 -4.14
CA PRO A 920 -3.61 -29.73 -4.56
C PRO A 920 -4.74 -30.04 -3.61
N MET A 921 -5.53 -29.01 -3.31
CA MET A 921 -6.77 -29.20 -2.59
C MET A 921 -7.60 -30.26 -3.33
N GLN A 922 -8.04 -31.31 -2.63
CA GLN A 922 -8.97 -32.27 -3.23
C GLN A 922 -10.28 -31.54 -3.55
N ALA A 923 -11.00 -32.01 -4.57
CA ALA A 923 -12.30 -31.46 -4.93
C ALA A 923 -13.20 -31.41 -3.68
N PRO A 924 -13.69 -30.23 -3.28
CA PRO A 924 -14.48 -30.10 -2.07
C PRO A 924 -15.78 -30.90 -2.21
N GLN A 925 -16.08 -31.74 -1.23
CA GLN A 925 -17.29 -32.57 -1.26
C GLN A 925 -18.49 -31.84 -0.65
N VAL A 926 -19.68 -32.11 -1.18
CA VAL A 926 -20.94 -31.61 -0.61
C VAL A 926 -21.17 -32.30 0.72
N THR A 927 -21.22 -31.53 1.80
CA THR A 927 -21.38 -32.03 3.18
C THR A 927 -22.83 -32.02 3.67
N PHE A 928 -23.78 -31.66 2.80
CA PHE A 928 -25.20 -31.66 3.11
C PHE A 928 -25.77 -33.08 3.20
N PRO A 929 -26.75 -33.32 4.10
CA PRO A 929 -27.60 -34.51 4.02
C PRO A 929 -28.20 -34.66 2.61
N ALA A 930 -28.39 -35.91 2.14
CA ALA A 930 -28.78 -36.18 0.75
C ALA A 930 -30.06 -35.44 0.31
N GLU A 931 -31.05 -35.30 1.20
CA GLU A 931 -32.27 -34.54 0.94
C GLU A 931 -32.03 -33.03 0.78
N VAL A 932 -31.13 -32.45 1.59
CA VAL A 932 -30.73 -31.03 1.53
C VAL A 932 -29.90 -30.79 0.26
N ALA A 933 -28.94 -31.66 -0.03
CA ALA A 933 -28.14 -31.59 -1.25
C ALA A 933 -29.00 -31.63 -2.52
N ALA A 934 -29.98 -32.54 -2.58
CA ALA A 934 -30.92 -32.65 -3.69
C ALA A 934 -31.77 -31.38 -3.83
N TYR A 935 -32.18 -30.77 -2.72
CA TYR A 935 -32.98 -29.55 -2.71
C TYR A 935 -32.18 -28.31 -3.14
N VAL A 936 -30.96 -28.12 -2.62
CA VAL A 936 -30.05 -27.06 -3.07
C VAL A 936 -29.76 -27.20 -4.56
N LYS A 937 -29.48 -28.42 -5.04
CA LYS A 937 -29.27 -28.71 -6.47
C LYS A 937 -30.48 -28.31 -7.32
N LYS A 938 -31.70 -28.61 -6.87
CA LYS A 938 -32.94 -28.25 -7.56
C LYS A 938 -33.06 -26.73 -7.74
N LEU A 939 -32.76 -25.96 -6.68
CA LEU A 939 -32.84 -24.49 -6.73
C LEU A 939 -31.71 -23.86 -7.55
N TYR A 940 -30.48 -24.37 -7.44
CA TYR A 940 -29.36 -23.92 -8.27
C TYR A 940 -29.60 -24.17 -9.76
N THR A 941 -30.31 -25.24 -10.11
CA THR A 941 -30.70 -25.50 -11.51
C THR A 941 -31.57 -24.37 -12.06
N GLN A 942 -32.44 -23.79 -11.22
CA GLN A 942 -33.39 -22.74 -11.59
C GLN A 942 -32.81 -21.31 -11.47
N ALA A 943 -31.72 -21.13 -10.74
CA ALA A 943 -31.06 -19.85 -10.52
C ALA A 943 -30.06 -19.52 -11.64
N SER A 944 -29.95 -18.26 -12.04
CA SER A 944 -28.87 -17.78 -12.92
C SER A 944 -27.72 -17.18 -12.13
N VAL A 945 -28.03 -16.46 -11.04
CA VAL A 945 -27.05 -15.84 -10.14
C VAL A 945 -27.16 -16.46 -8.74
N ILE A 946 -26.06 -16.99 -8.23
CA ILE A 946 -25.95 -17.69 -6.95
C ILE A 946 -24.91 -16.97 -6.08
N LEU A 947 -25.33 -16.54 -4.90
CA LEU A 947 -24.42 -16.03 -3.86
C LEU A 947 -24.32 -17.06 -2.74
N GLU A 948 -23.10 -17.44 -2.39
CA GLU A 948 -22.82 -18.27 -1.23
C GLU A 948 -22.04 -17.47 -0.18
N TYR A 949 -22.46 -17.56 1.07
CA TYR A 949 -21.63 -17.20 2.20
C TYR A 949 -21.01 -18.47 2.74
N GLY A 950 -19.69 -18.62 2.56
CA GLY A 950 -18.97 -19.88 2.66
C GLY A 950 -18.59 -20.41 1.28
N SER A 951 -17.50 -21.18 1.21
CA SER A 951 -17.03 -21.82 -0.01
C SER A 951 -16.68 -23.29 0.23
N GLY A 952 -17.04 -24.18 -0.70
CA GLY A 952 -16.82 -25.62 -0.55
C GLY A 952 -17.57 -26.48 -1.57
N GLY A 953 -18.15 -27.59 -1.12
CA GLY A 953 -18.80 -28.55 -2.03
C GLY A 953 -20.06 -28.01 -2.71
N SER A 954 -20.83 -27.14 -2.04
CA SER A 954 -21.98 -26.47 -2.63
C SER A 954 -21.57 -25.54 -3.78
N THR A 955 -20.41 -24.89 -3.66
CA THR A 955 -19.81 -24.07 -4.72
C THR A 955 -19.57 -24.90 -5.98
N LEU A 956 -19.05 -26.13 -5.81
CA LEU A 956 -18.87 -27.07 -6.91
C LEU A 956 -20.18 -27.57 -7.49
N LEU A 957 -21.19 -27.77 -6.64
CA LEU A 957 -22.51 -28.19 -7.09
C LEU A 957 -23.11 -27.17 -8.06
N ALA A 958 -22.95 -25.87 -7.79
CA ALA A 958 -23.33 -24.78 -8.68
C ALA A 958 -22.43 -24.71 -9.93
N ALA A 959 -21.10 -24.79 -9.74
CA ALA A 959 -20.11 -24.67 -10.82
C ALA A 959 -20.24 -25.76 -11.90
N ASN A 960 -20.72 -26.95 -11.53
CA ASN A 960 -20.99 -28.06 -12.45
C ASN A 960 -22.25 -27.89 -13.31
N MET A 961 -22.98 -26.77 -13.16
CA MET A 961 -24.11 -26.42 -14.02
C MET A 961 -23.65 -25.33 -15.00
N PRO A 962 -24.03 -25.39 -16.29
CA PRO A 962 -23.67 -24.35 -17.25
C PRO A 962 -24.44 -23.05 -16.98
N ASP A 963 -23.89 -21.94 -17.48
CA ASP A 963 -24.51 -20.61 -17.52
C ASP A 963 -24.92 -20.06 -16.14
N LYS A 964 -24.10 -20.29 -15.11
CA LYS A 964 -24.29 -19.76 -13.75
C LYS A 964 -23.26 -18.67 -13.44
N THR A 965 -23.72 -17.58 -12.83
CA THR A 965 -22.87 -16.63 -12.11
C THR A 965 -22.82 -17.06 -10.65
N VAL A 966 -21.66 -17.55 -10.19
CA VAL A 966 -21.50 -18.05 -8.81
C VAL A 966 -20.48 -17.20 -8.07
N ILE A 967 -20.89 -16.62 -6.95
CA ILE A 967 -20.04 -15.79 -6.08
C ILE A 967 -20.03 -16.43 -4.69
N SER A 968 -18.87 -16.82 -4.18
CA SER A 968 -18.74 -17.43 -2.84
C SER A 968 -17.84 -16.57 -1.96
N VAL A 969 -18.35 -16.12 -0.82
CA VAL A 969 -17.62 -15.26 0.12
C VAL A 969 -16.89 -16.10 1.16
N GLU A 970 -15.57 -15.93 1.26
CA GLU A 970 -14.72 -16.75 2.14
C GLU A 970 -13.81 -15.87 3.02
N ASN A 971 -13.69 -16.20 4.31
CA ASN A 971 -12.87 -15.42 5.24
C ASN A 971 -11.53 -16.08 5.56
N ASP A 972 -11.41 -17.39 5.37
CA ASP A 972 -10.14 -18.06 5.53
C ASP A 972 -9.30 -17.79 4.28
N ALA A 973 -8.31 -16.90 4.42
CA ALA A 973 -7.47 -16.48 3.30
C ALA A 973 -6.73 -17.65 2.66
N ARG A 974 -6.39 -18.68 3.43
CA ARG A 974 -5.72 -19.89 2.95
C ARG A 974 -6.70 -20.77 2.19
N TRP A 975 -7.88 -21.04 2.74
CA TRP A 975 -8.93 -21.80 2.05
C TRP A 975 -9.40 -21.11 0.76
N ALA A 976 -9.55 -19.78 0.79
CA ALA A 976 -9.93 -19.00 -0.39
C ALA A 976 -8.89 -19.10 -1.51
N GLN A 977 -7.60 -19.01 -1.17
CA GLN A 977 -6.51 -19.19 -2.11
C GLN A 977 -6.48 -20.62 -2.67
N ASP A 978 -6.64 -21.62 -1.82
CA ASP A 978 -6.65 -23.04 -2.20
C ASP A 978 -7.86 -23.33 -3.14
N MET A 979 -9.06 -22.83 -2.82
CA MET A 979 -10.25 -22.92 -3.67
C MET A 979 -10.08 -22.19 -5.01
N GLN A 980 -9.53 -20.97 -5.03
CA GLN A 980 -9.28 -20.22 -6.27
C GLN A 980 -8.27 -20.93 -7.16
N ALA A 981 -7.18 -21.42 -6.58
CA ALA A 981 -6.17 -22.18 -7.29
C ALA A 981 -6.75 -23.48 -7.87
N TRP A 982 -7.63 -24.16 -7.14
CA TRP A 982 -8.32 -25.34 -7.63
C TRP A 982 -9.31 -25.01 -8.76
N ILE A 983 -10.14 -23.97 -8.61
CA ILE A 983 -11.12 -23.52 -9.62
C ILE A 983 -10.44 -23.09 -10.92
N ALA A 984 -9.31 -22.38 -10.83
CA ALA A 984 -8.54 -21.94 -12.00
C ALA A 984 -8.07 -23.12 -12.87
N ASN A 985 -7.89 -24.27 -12.22
CA ASN A 985 -7.38 -25.50 -12.80
C ASN A 985 -8.50 -26.50 -13.18
N ALA A 986 -9.68 -26.42 -12.57
CA ALA A 986 -10.80 -27.31 -12.86
C ALA A 986 -11.55 -26.94 -14.17
N VAL A 987 -11.94 -27.94 -14.96
CA VAL A 987 -12.85 -27.75 -16.09
C VAL A 987 -14.29 -27.70 -15.57
N LEU A 988 -14.79 -26.50 -15.34
CA LEU A 988 -16.12 -26.25 -14.81
C LEU A 988 -17.00 -25.56 -15.87
N PRO A 989 -18.24 -26.03 -16.09
CA PRO A 989 -19.22 -25.35 -16.96
C PRO A 989 -19.46 -23.89 -16.60
N SER A 990 -19.46 -23.57 -15.30
CA SER A 990 -19.51 -22.20 -14.78
C SER A 990 -18.34 -21.98 -13.84
N ARG A 991 -17.63 -20.86 -13.98
CA ARG A 991 -16.46 -20.55 -13.15
C ARG A 991 -16.87 -19.73 -11.92
N PRO A 992 -16.91 -20.33 -10.72
CA PRO A 992 -17.24 -19.60 -9.51
C PRO A 992 -16.12 -18.63 -9.14
N MET A 993 -16.51 -17.46 -8.66
CA MET A 993 -15.58 -16.48 -8.12
C MET A 993 -15.60 -16.56 -6.59
N ILE A 994 -14.47 -16.96 -6.02
CA ILE A 994 -14.28 -16.91 -4.58
C ILE A 994 -13.85 -15.49 -4.21
N TYR A 995 -14.61 -14.84 -3.34
CA TYR A 995 -14.37 -13.48 -2.89
C TYR A 995 -13.80 -13.47 -1.46
N PRO A 996 -12.47 -13.30 -1.29
CA PRO A 996 -11.83 -13.37 0.01
C PRO A 996 -12.08 -12.10 0.84
N VAL A 997 -12.55 -12.27 2.08
CA VAL A 997 -12.76 -11.19 3.04
C VAL A 997 -12.00 -11.45 4.34
N ASP A 998 -10.86 -10.77 4.50
CA ASP A 998 -10.06 -10.84 5.73
C ASP A 998 -10.79 -10.17 6.91
N VAL A 999 -11.27 -11.01 7.83
CA VAL A 999 -11.80 -10.61 9.14
C VAL A 999 -10.86 -10.98 10.29
N GLY A 1000 -9.60 -11.34 9.99
CA GLY A 1000 -8.56 -11.72 10.94
C GLY A 1000 -8.71 -13.12 11.57
N GLU A 1001 -7.84 -13.44 12.54
CA GLU A 1001 -7.95 -14.70 13.29
C GLU A 1001 -9.28 -14.80 14.03
N THR A 1002 -9.94 -15.93 13.84
CA THR A 1002 -11.22 -16.25 14.48
C THR A 1002 -11.06 -17.44 15.43
N GLY A 1003 -11.79 -17.44 16.54
CA GLY A 1003 -11.95 -18.55 17.47
C GLY A 1003 -13.18 -19.38 17.13
N LYS A 1004 -13.69 -20.17 18.10
CA LYS A 1004 -14.93 -20.96 17.93
C LYS A 1004 -16.07 -20.07 17.43
N TRP A 1005 -16.87 -20.61 16.50
CA TRP A 1005 -18.01 -19.92 15.87
C TRP A 1005 -17.65 -18.62 15.17
N ALA A 1006 -16.41 -18.55 14.67
CA ALA A 1006 -15.88 -17.43 13.91
C ALA A 1006 -15.66 -16.13 14.71
N ARG A 1007 -15.65 -16.16 16.05
CA ARG A 1007 -15.40 -14.98 16.88
C ARG A 1007 -13.99 -14.41 16.62
N PRO A 1008 -13.81 -13.18 16.12
CA PRO A 1008 -12.49 -12.57 16.03
C PRO A 1008 -11.77 -12.61 17.38
N LYS A 1009 -10.54 -13.15 17.41
CA LYS A 1009 -9.78 -13.35 18.66
C LYS A 1009 -9.30 -12.05 19.31
N ASN A 1010 -9.35 -10.92 18.59
CA ASN A 1010 -8.94 -9.62 19.11
C ASN A 1010 -9.83 -8.47 18.61
N ALA A 1011 -9.87 -7.39 19.41
CA ALA A 1011 -10.70 -6.21 19.15
C ALA A 1011 -10.32 -5.44 17.88
N ARG A 1012 -9.09 -5.62 17.36
CA ARG A 1012 -8.63 -4.97 16.13
C ARG A 1012 -9.30 -5.58 14.90
N HIS A 1013 -9.44 -6.90 14.86
CA HIS A 1013 -10.08 -7.63 13.77
C HIS A 1013 -11.60 -7.60 13.84
N TRP A 1014 -12.16 -7.41 15.04
CA TRP A 1014 -13.59 -7.16 15.26
C TRP A 1014 -14.15 -6.01 14.41
N LYS A 1015 -13.37 -4.94 14.18
CA LYS A 1015 -13.80 -3.79 13.34
C LYS A 1015 -14.03 -4.16 11.87
N LYS A 1016 -13.46 -5.28 11.39
CA LYS A 1016 -13.64 -5.77 10.03
C LYS A 1016 -14.82 -6.72 9.89
N PHE A 1017 -15.48 -7.10 11.00
CA PHE A 1017 -16.47 -8.18 11.00
C PHE A 1017 -17.63 -8.00 10.00
N HIS A 1018 -18.27 -6.83 10.04
CA HIS A 1018 -19.36 -6.46 9.13
C HIS A 1018 -19.00 -6.54 7.63
N THR A 1019 -17.71 -6.50 7.26
CA THR A 1019 -17.31 -6.54 5.85
C THR A 1019 -17.53 -7.92 5.24
N TYR A 1020 -17.56 -9.00 6.02
CA TYR A 1020 -17.80 -10.34 5.50
C TYR A 1020 -19.15 -10.45 4.78
N PRO A 1021 -20.30 -10.16 5.42
CA PRO A 1021 -21.57 -10.24 4.72
C PRO A 1021 -21.77 -9.08 3.74
N LEU A 1022 -21.26 -7.87 4.00
CA LEU A 1022 -21.63 -6.66 3.26
C LEU A 1022 -20.76 -6.40 2.01
N ARG A 1023 -19.45 -6.61 2.09
CA ARG A 1023 -18.50 -6.03 1.11
C ARG A 1023 -18.73 -6.53 -0.31
N VAL A 1024 -19.11 -7.80 -0.47
CA VAL A 1024 -19.39 -8.40 -1.78
C VAL A 1024 -20.51 -7.66 -2.54
N TRP A 1025 -21.50 -7.11 -1.82
CA TRP A 1025 -22.64 -6.40 -2.43
C TRP A 1025 -22.29 -5.01 -2.96
N ASP A 1026 -21.12 -4.49 -2.61
CA ASP A 1026 -20.62 -3.17 -3.01
C ASP A 1026 -19.59 -3.27 -4.15
N GLU A 1027 -19.25 -4.48 -4.60
CA GLU A 1027 -18.27 -4.70 -5.65
C GLU A 1027 -18.86 -4.49 -7.05
N PRO A 1028 -18.10 -3.90 -8.01
CA PRO A 1028 -18.62 -3.59 -9.34
C PRO A 1028 -19.06 -4.81 -10.17
N PHE A 1029 -18.56 -6.00 -9.84
CA PHE A 1029 -18.93 -7.25 -10.50
C PHE A 1029 -20.20 -7.89 -9.92
N PHE A 1030 -20.77 -7.36 -8.83
CA PHE A 1030 -21.84 -8.03 -8.09
C PHE A 1030 -23.18 -7.93 -8.83
N GLU A 1031 -23.80 -9.08 -9.06
CA GLU A 1031 -25.14 -9.20 -9.63
C GLU A 1031 -26.14 -9.66 -8.56
N GLN A 1032 -27.38 -9.18 -8.63
CA GLN A 1032 -28.41 -9.54 -7.65
C GLN A 1032 -28.74 -11.03 -7.74
N PRO A 1033 -28.60 -11.79 -6.64
CA PRO A 1033 -28.77 -13.25 -6.66
C PRO A 1033 -30.24 -13.66 -6.82
N ASP A 1034 -30.47 -14.80 -7.46
CA ASP A 1034 -31.76 -15.50 -7.45
C ASP A 1034 -31.87 -16.43 -6.23
N VAL A 1035 -30.72 -16.99 -5.81
CA VAL A 1035 -30.59 -17.82 -4.62
C VAL A 1035 -29.36 -17.38 -3.81
N ILE A 1036 -29.54 -17.26 -2.50
CA ILE A 1036 -28.47 -17.05 -1.54
C ILE A 1036 -28.38 -18.29 -0.65
N LEU A 1037 -27.20 -18.91 -0.56
CA LEU A 1037 -26.93 -19.98 0.40
C LEU A 1037 -26.07 -19.46 1.54
N ILE A 1038 -26.54 -19.65 2.77
CA ILE A 1038 -25.83 -19.32 4.00
C ILE A 1038 -25.42 -20.64 4.68
N ASP A 1039 -24.21 -21.11 4.36
CA ASP A 1039 -23.63 -22.36 4.90
C ASP A 1039 -22.30 -22.11 5.64
N GLY A 1040 -21.65 -20.97 5.39
CA GLY A 1040 -20.42 -20.53 6.02
C GLY A 1040 -20.61 -19.88 7.39
N ARG A 1041 -19.72 -18.94 7.71
CA ARG A 1041 -19.69 -18.27 9.01
C ARG A 1041 -20.60 -17.04 9.02
N PHE A 1042 -20.87 -16.51 10.22
CA PHE A 1042 -21.60 -15.23 10.40
C PHE A 1042 -23.05 -15.22 9.90
N ARG A 1043 -23.73 -16.36 10.03
CA ARG A 1043 -25.00 -16.67 9.33
C ARG A 1043 -26.15 -15.68 9.57
N ILE A 1044 -26.36 -15.22 10.81
CA ILE A 1044 -27.38 -14.19 11.12
C ILE A 1044 -27.09 -12.88 10.37
N ALA A 1045 -25.84 -12.43 10.37
CA ALA A 1045 -25.44 -11.20 9.69
C ALA A 1045 -25.58 -11.34 8.16
N CYS A 1046 -25.25 -12.50 7.60
CA CYS A 1046 -25.50 -12.81 6.18
C CYS A 1046 -26.99 -12.75 5.82
N PHE A 1047 -27.87 -13.30 6.67
CA PHE A 1047 -29.33 -13.24 6.45
C PHE A 1047 -29.85 -11.81 6.51
N VAL A 1048 -29.43 -11.06 7.53
CA VAL A 1048 -29.82 -9.65 7.68
C VAL A 1048 -29.32 -8.81 6.51
N THR A 1049 -28.11 -9.05 6.03
CA THR A 1049 -27.60 -8.41 4.81
C THR A 1049 -28.47 -8.74 3.60
N ALA A 1050 -28.81 -10.01 3.37
CA ALA A 1050 -29.69 -10.42 2.27
C ALA A 1050 -31.05 -9.71 2.34
N TYR A 1051 -31.67 -9.69 3.53
CA TYR A 1051 -32.94 -9.01 3.78
C TYR A 1051 -32.88 -7.51 3.47
N LEU A 1052 -31.78 -6.83 3.82
CA LEU A 1052 -31.63 -5.40 3.62
C LEU A 1052 -31.20 -5.00 2.20
N ARG A 1053 -30.48 -5.88 1.48
CA ARG A 1053 -29.79 -5.53 0.22
C ARG A 1053 -30.41 -6.15 -1.03
N ALA A 1054 -31.30 -7.12 -0.89
CA ALA A 1054 -32.01 -7.69 -2.03
C ALA A 1054 -32.89 -6.65 -2.72
N THR A 1055 -32.65 -6.40 -4.01
CA THR A 1055 -33.45 -5.45 -4.81
C THR A 1055 -34.42 -6.15 -5.78
N LYS A 1056 -34.35 -7.49 -5.86
CA LYS A 1056 -35.34 -8.36 -6.52
C LYS A 1056 -35.71 -9.53 -5.59
N PRO A 1057 -36.84 -10.23 -5.81
CA PRO A 1057 -37.20 -11.41 -5.04
C PRO A 1057 -36.07 -12.45 -5.06
N VAL A 1058 -35.70 -12.97 -3.89
CA VAL A 1058 -34.57 -13.90 -3.74
C VAL A 1058 -34.92 -15.00 -2.75
N ILE A 1059 -34.49 -16.23 -3.05
CA ILE A 1059 -34.63 -17.36 -2.14
C ILE A 1059 -33.37 -17.43 -1.27
N VAL A 1060 -33.53 -17.35 0.05
CA VAL A 1060 -32.43 -17.57 1.00
C VAL A 1060 -32.54 -18.96 1.60
N LEU A 1061 -31.48 -19.74 1.46
CA LEU A 1061 -31.30 -21.04 2.07
C LEU A 1061 -30.36 -20.90 3.26
N PHE A 1062 -30.88 -21.15 4.46
CA PHE A 1062 -30.13 -21.04 5.71
C PHE A 1062 -29.88 -22.45 6.25
N ASP A 1063 -28.65 -22.96 6.12
CA ASP A 1063 -28.30 -24.31 6.57
C ASP A 1063 -28.14 -24.39 8.10
N ASP A 1064 -28.34 -25.60 8.65
CA ASP A 1064 -28.16 -25.89 10.08
C ASP A 1064 -29.00 -24.96 10.98
N TYR A 1065 -30.21 -24.64 10.50
CA TYR A 1065 -31.12 -23.67 11.10
C TYR A 1065 -32.06 -24.29 12.13
N LEU A 1066 -32.65 -25.45 11.81
CA LEU A 1066 -33.72 -26.05 12.61
C LEU A 1066 -33.28 -26.32 14.06
N ASP A 1067 -32.10 -26.90 14.23
CA ASP A 1067 -31.58 -27.34 15.54
C ASP A 1067 -30.92 -26.22 16.35
N ARG A 1068 -30.79 -25.01 15.78
CA ARG A 1068 -30.08 -23.88 16.40
C ARG A 1068 -31.02 -22.73 16.73
N ARG A 1069 -31.64 -22.81 17.90
CA ARG A 1069 -32.59 -21.79 18.41
C ARG A 1069 -32.09 -20.35 18.32
N HIS A 1070 -30.79 -20.09 18.51
CA HIS A 1070 -30.24 -18.74 18.41
C HIS A 1070 -30.32 -18.17 16.98
N TYR A 1071 -30.39 -18.99 15.93
CA TYR A 1071 -30.63 -18.52 14.56
C TYR A 1071 -32.07 -18.09 14.30
N HIS A 1072 -33.04 -18.58 15.10
CA HIS A 1072 -34.46 -18.24 14.95
C HIS A 1072 -34.77 -16.77 15.24
N VAL A 1073 -33.80 -16.05 15.83
CA VAL A 1073 -33.89 -14.61 16.02
C VAL A 1073 -34.10 -13.83 14.72
N VAL A 1074 -33.73 -14.38 13.56
CA VAL A 1074 -33.99 -13.75 12.25
C VAL A 1074 -35.47 -13.76 11.86
N GLU A 1075 -36.31 -14.58 12.51
CA GLU A 1075 -37.76 -14.60 12.28
C GLU A 1075 -38.44 -13.30 12.70
N ARG A 1076 -37.76 -12.47 13.50
CA ARG A 1076 -38.14 -11.09 13.77
C ARG A 1076 -38.28 -10.25 12.49
N LEU A 1077 -37.55 -10.61 11.44
CA LEU A 1077 -37.65 -9.99 10.12
C LEU A 1077 -38.61 -10.75 9.21
N LEU A 1078 -38.44 -12.07 9.13
CA LEU A 1078 -39.19 -12.90 8.20
C LEU A 1078 -39.20 -14.35 8.68
N ALA A 1079 -40.39 -14.95 8.78
CA ALA A 1079 -40.53 -16.37 9.10
C ALA A 1079 -40.14 -17.27 7.92
N PRO A 1080 -39.60 -18.47 8.16
CA PRO A 1080 -39.27 -19.41 7.10
C PRO A 1080 -40.53 -19.91 6.39
N THR A 1081 -40.45 -20.09 5.07
CA THR A 1081 -41.57 -20.55 4.24
C THR A 1081 -41.60 -22.07 4.07
N ALA A 1082 -40.46 -22.73 4.26
CA ALA A 1082 -40.36 -24.19 4.28
C ALA A 1082 -39.10 -24.65 5.04
N PHE A 1083 -39.10 -25.92 5.43
CA PHE A 1083 -37.93 -26.62 5.95
C PHE A 1083 -37.63 -27.84 5.09
N VAL A 1084 -36.35 -28.09 4.85
CA VAL A 1084 -35.85 -29.31 4.21
C VAL A 1084 -34.72 -29.86 5.06
N GLY A 1085 -34.96 -30.97 5.75
CA GLY A 1085 -34.06 -31.46 6.78
C GLY A 1085 -33.74 -30.36 7.81
N ARG A 1086 -32.44 -30.08 8.00
CA ARG A 1086 -31.95 -29.03 8.90
C ARG A 1086 -31.98 -27.61 8.32
N MET A 1087 -32.26 -27.46 7.03
CA MET A 1087 -32.17 -26.19 6.30
C MET A 1087 -33.53 -25.49 6.27
N ALA A 1088 -33.53 -24.17 6.53
CA ALA A 1088 -34.71 -23.32 6.38
C ALA A 1088 -34.67 -22.55 5.06
N ARG A 1089 -35.83 -22.42 4.42
CA ARG A 1089 -36.05 -21.58 3.25
C ARG A 1089 -36.76 -20.30 3.67
N PHE A 1090 -36.29 -19.18 3.14
CA PHE A 1090 -36.96 -17.89 3.22
C PHE A 1090 -37.15 -17.33 1.82
N ASP A 1091 -38.35 -16.84 1.53
CA ASP A 1091 -38.67 -16.16 0.27
C ASP A 1091 -38.67 -14.65 0.52
N LEU A 1092 -37.55 -14.00 0.25
CA LEU A 1092 -37.38 -12.57 0.50
C LEU A 1092 -37.96 -11.75 -0.63
N GLN A 1093 -38.66 -10.69 -0.25
CA GLN A 1093 -39.12 -9.64 -1.17
C GLN A 1093 -38.27 -8.38 -0.97
N PRO A 1094 -38.02 -7.59 -2.02
CA PRO A 1094 -37.33 -6.32 -1.89
C PRO A 1094 -38.03 -5.40 -0.90
N LEU A 1095 -37.27 -4.80 0.00
CA LEU A 1095 -37.81 -3.85 0.96
C LEU A 1095 -38.28 -2.58 0.25
N THR A 1096 -39.53 -2.20 0.48
CA THR A 1096 -40.05 -0.89 0.09
C THR A 1096 -39.58 0.20 1.04
N HIS A 1097 -39.42 -0.13 2.32
CA HIS A 1097 -38.92 0.76 3.37
C HIS A 1097 -38.05 -0.01 4.37
N LEU A 1098 -37.03 0.65 4.92
CA LEU A 1098 -36.21 0.08 6.00
C LEU A 1098 -37.05 -0.04 7.29
N PRO A 1099 -37.02 -1.19 8.00
CA PRO A 1099 -37.76 -1.38 9.25
C PRO A 1099 -37.05 -0.62 10.39
N ARG A 1100 -37.38 0.66 10.52
CA ARG A 1100 -36.70 1.61 11.42
C ARG A 1100 -36.82 1.18 12.89
N GLU A 1101 -37.95 0.58 13.25
CA GLU A 1101 -38.23 0.01 14.57
C GLU A 1101 -37.30 -1.17 14.92
N GLN A 1102 -36.73 -1.82 13.91
CA GLN A 1102 -35.78 -2.92 14.08
C GLN A 1102 -34.31 -2.47 14.01
N LEU A 1103 -34.02 -1.17 13.81
CA LEU A 1103 -32.67 -0.69 13.49
C LEU A 1103 -31.62 -1.04 14.55
N THR A 1104 -31.97 -0.93 15.84
CA THR A 1104 -31.09 -1.33 16.94
C THR A 1104 -30.74 -2.81 16.86
N TRP A 1105 -31.74 -3.66 16.64
CA TRP A 1105 -31.55 -5.10 16.51
C TRP A 1105 -30.79 -5.46 15.23
N LEU A 1106 -31.08 -4.79 14.11
CA LEU A 1106 -30.35 -4.98 12.85
C LEU A 1106 -28.87 -4.66 13.03
N ILE A 1107 -28.52 -3.55 13.68
CA ILE A 1107 -27.11 -3.18 13.96
C ILE A 1107 -26.47 -4.17 14.94
N ALA A 1108 -27.20 -4.57 15.98
CA ALA A 1108 -26.74 -5.56 16.95
C ALA A 1108 -26.59 -6.96 16.31
N SER A 1109 -27.34 -7.30 15.27
CA SER A 1109 -27.27 -8.61 14.61
C SER A 1109 -25.94 -8.88 13.91
N PHE A 1110 -25.21 -7.82 13.55
CA PHE A 1110 -23.84 -7.91 13.06
C PHE A 1110 -22.80 -8.10 14.17
N ASN A 1111 -23.15 -7.95 15.47
CA ASN A 1111 -22.17 -7.87 16.55
C ASN A 1111 -22.51 -8.69 17.82
N GLU A 1112 -23.76 -8.70 18.29
CA GLU A 1112 -24.19 -9.25 19.58
C GLU A 1112 -25.06 -10.49 19.42
N VAL A 1113 -26.03 -10.48 18.50
CA VAL A 1113 -27.03 -11.54 18.35
C VAL A 1113 -26.46 -12.81 17.70
N ALA A 1114 -25.36 -12.69 16.97
CA ALA A 1114 -24.65 -13.83 16.40
C ALA A 1114 -24.02 -14.77 17.46
N TYR A 1115 -24.10 -14.42 18.75
CA TYR A 1115 -23.28 -15.03 19.82
C TYR A 1115 -23.98 -15.29 21.15
N ALA A 1116 -25.30 -15.19 21.24
CA ALA A 1116 -26.00 -15.53 22.49
C ALA A 1116 -25.84 -17.04 22.76
N GLU A 1117 -24.96 -17.41 23.70
CA GLU A 1117 -25.01 -18.72 24.35
C GLU A 1117 -26.35 -18.79 25.08
N GLY A 1118 -27.08 -19.89 24.85
CA GLY A 1118 -28.35 -20.12 25.51
C GLY A 1118 -28.17 -20.13 27.01
N GLU A 1119 -28.67 -19.09 27.66
CA GLU A 1119 -29.72 -19.13 28.69
C GLU A 1119 -30.07 -17.66 29.00
N ASP A 1120 -31.35 -17.34 28.87
CA ASP A 1120 -32.02 -16.07 29.20
C ASP A 1120 -31.67 -14.81 28.38
N LEU A 1121 -32.48 -14.57 27.34
CA LEU A 1121 -32.86 -13.22 26.91
C LEU A 1121 -34.41 -13.12 26.95
N PRO A 1122 -35.00 -12.07 27.55
CA PRO A 1122 -36.44 -11.92 27.70
C PRO A 1122 -37.20 -11.68 26.39
#